data_AF-A0A084AIN5-F1
#
_entry.id   AF-A0A084AIN5-F1
#
_cell.length_a   1.000
_cell.length_b   1.000
_cell.length_c   1.000
_cell.angle_alpha   90.00
_cell.angle_beta   90.00
_cell.angle_gamma   90.00
#
_symmetry.space_group_name_H-M   'P 1'
#
loop_
_entity.id
_entity.type
_entity.pdbx_description
1 polymer ?
#
loop_
_entity_poly.entity_id
_entity_poly.type
_entity_poly.pdbx_seq_one_letter_code
_entity_poly.pdbx_strand_id
1 'polypeptide(L)'
;MAHAGNVKTLEAKCHCGSVHFTIDVPESSLPLPVHLCHCSICRYGSGAPCVFHAPLGPDIEPRYIAPSSESNLTVYVGGKSESTWTFCSTCGCHVSSGRTGKAISVVSTSIFEDHGPENFQIRKHIFSKSAKDGGIAHMLTQIGGHDLEDWNPPDDDPKAQIVESKAEVGEDGQERLRAECRCGGVSFTIQRPSQQVLDDEFMSKFVSPLDQTKWPAALDVCNDCRLVNGTHVIGWTFVPLLLCEPVIKSDLRIGTAKTYASSPGVLRSFCNTCGATVLYSADDRHGGEPSQVVDIATGILRAPEGPMAEAWLTWRSRLAHVDSGRMYDENFTESLNSGSKQWVTERSASERRAIAKPLQAQPNASCNEAPVVALVKTLVQTRSSSATGLLRTLCSVFRPIIQCDLLSPPSYRDPLSNALTQDAIDALNSLQTPFPLFEARRKAGIIPDATFMHAMRVYLTRIGYSLSDLDRLNVVHVAGTKGKGSTCAFVDSILAQYQRTHAAPRKTGLFISPHLVSVRERIRINSKPISEDLFTKYFYEIWDRLGTAAEHAAGGPDASLETRPLYGRYLTLMSWHVFLQEGVDAAVYETGIGGEYDATNVVEQPAAAGITTLGIDHVQILGDSIEKISWHKAGIMKRGSPAFTVEQVPSAAQVLRDRADEKGVTLTTVDPDARLGSVKVRPNERFQRNNAALAVALAEAALTKLGVALPGSSGLPQEFVDGLEKTSFRGRCEVMVEDKVIWHLDGAHTADSLKLASKWFAKETDNSNGPRILIFNQQGRTEAVDFLESIYQETKRRDKPPFEHVIFCTNVTYAKAGYKRDFVNHQINPDEVEKMTSQRRFAAKWSSMDPTANVLVMPTIEQALDHVRNVAHDLEVGEAAQTLVTGSLHLVGGALGILEKADAL
;
A
#
# COMPACT_ATOMS: atom_id res chain seq x y z
N MET A 1 -52.05 -12.53 36.60
CA MET A 1 -50.84 -13.01 35.89
C MET A 1 -50.69 -12.13 34.65
N ALA A 2 -49.92 -11.05 34.76
CA ALA A 2 -49.68 -10.15 33.64
C ALA A 2 -48.75 -10.84 32.64
N HIS A 3 -49.00 -10.69 31.34
CA HIS A 3 -48.15 -11.20 30.27
C HIS A 3 -46.70 -10.75 30.50
N ALA A 4 -45.79 -11.69 30.79
CA ALA A 4 -44.37 -11.45 30.66
C ALA A 4 -44.11 -11.24 29.16
N GLY A 5 -43.95 -9.99 28.73
CA GLY A 5 -43.52 -9.68 27.38
C GLY A 5 -42.14 -10.27 27.12
N ASN A 6 -41.86 -10.65 25.87
CA ASN A 6 -40.53 -11.12 25.50
C ASN A 6 -39.49 -10.03 25.79
N VAL A 7 -38.37 -10.43 26.40
CA VAL A 7 -37.21 -9.58 26.69
C VAL A 7 -36.00 -10.10 25.90
N LYS A 8 -35.20 -9.18 25.38
CA LYS A 8 -33.90 -9.48 24.77
C LYS A 8 -32.79 -9.06 25.72
N THR A 9 -31.90 -10.00 26.04
CA THR A 9 -30.71 -9.72 26.84
C THR A 9 -29.60 -9.18 25.93
N LEU A 10 -29.04 -8.02 26.27
CA LEU A 10 -27.92 -7.41 25.55
C LEU A 10 -26.69 -7.39 26.46
N GLU A 11 -25.55 -7.85 25.94
CA GLU A 11 -24.29 -7.99 26.67
C GLU A 11 -23.34 -6.83 26.39
N ALA A 12 -22.74 -6.28 27.44
CA ALA A 12 -21.82 -5.15 27.40
C ALA A 12 -20.52 -5.46 28.15
N LYS A 13 -19.39 -5.12 27.52
CA LYS A 13 -18.05 -5.42 28.03
C LYS A 13 -17.04 -4.35 27.63
N CYS A 14 -16.20 -3.90 28.57
CA CYS A 14 -15.07 -3.03 28.26
C CYS A 14 -13.83 -3.83 27.84
N HIS A 15 -12.84 -3.17 27.23
CA HIS A 15 -11.64 -3.82 26.69
C HIS A 15 -10.91 -4.71 27.71
N CYS A 16 -10.72 -4.24 28.94
CA CYS A 16 -10.01 -5.02 29.97
C CYS A 16 -10.87 -6.13 30.61
N GLY A 17 -12.17 -6.23 30.28
CA GLY A 17 -13.11 -7.17 30.86
C GLY A 17 -13.48 -6.91 32.33
N SER A 18 -12.90 -5.88 32.98
CA SER A 18 -13.21 -5.56 34.38
C SER A 18 -14.63 -5.03 34.58
N VAL A 19 -15.24 -4.50 33.53
CA VAL A 19 -16.67 -4.15 33.49
C VAL A 19 -17.32 -5.07 32.47
N HIS A 20 -18.24 -5.90 32.96
CA HIS A 20 -18.97 -6.89 32.17
C HIS A 20 -20.37 -7.07 32.77
N PHE A 21 -21.40 -6.74 32.01
CA PHE A 21 -22.78 -6.84 32.46
C PHE A 21 -23.74 -7.11 31.31
N THR A 22 -24.95 -7.53 31.65
CA THR A 22 -26.08 -7.64 30.72
C THR A 22 -27.20 -6.70 31.13
N ILE A 23 -28.03 -6.29 30.18
CA ILE A 23 -29.33 -5.64 30.43
C ILE A 23 -30.43 -6.43 29.74
N ASP A 24 -31.60 -6.52 30.36
CA ASP A 24 -32.80 -7.08 29.73
C ASP A 24 -33.65 -5.93 29.20
N VAL A 25 -33.84 -5.87 27.89
CA VAL A 25 -34.64 -4.85 27.21
C VAL A 25 -35.93 -5.49 26.70
N PRO A 26 -37.12 -4.93 27.00
CA PRO A 26 -38.35 -5.40 26.37
C PRO A 26 -38.25 -5.32 24.85
N GLU A 27 -38.59 -6.39 24.13
CA GLU A 27 -38.50 -6.41 22.66
C GLU A 27 -39.32 -5.28 22.01
N SER A 28 -40.44 -4.87 22.64
CA SER A 28 -41.26 -3.73 22.21
C SER A 28 -40.56 -2.37 22.28
N SER A 29 -39.43 -2.28 22.98
CA SER A 29 -38.62 -1.07 23.11
C SER A 29 -37.43 -1.03 22.14
N LEU A 30 -37.20 -2.11 21.38
CA LEU A 30 -36.14 -2.18 20.37
C LEU A 30 -36.64 -1.68 18.99
N PRO A 31 -35.76 -1.03 18.20
CA PRO A 31 -34.40 -0.63 18.54
C PRO A 31 -34.36 0.59 19.49
N LEU A 32 -33.40 0.60 20.42
CA LEU A 32 -33.15 1.76 21.28
C LEU A 32 -32.57 2.93 20.44
N PRO A 33 -33.08 4.16 20.62
CA PRO A 33 -32.57 5.31 19.88
C PRO A 33 -31.20 5.73 20.42
N VAL A 34 -30.23 5.87 19.52
CA VAL A 34 -28.87 6.33 19.84
C VAL A 34 -28.70 7.77 19.38
N HIS A 35 -28.15 8.58 20.29
CA HIS A 35 -27.81 9.99 20.07
C HIS A 35 -26.30 10.17 20.13
N LEU A 36 -25.74 10.89 19.15
CA LEU A 36 -24.33 11.28 19.13
C LEU A 36 -24.19 12.64 19.82
N CYS A 37 -23.71 12.64 21.06
CA CYS A 37 -23.56 13.84 21.85
C CYS A 37 -22.20 14.49 21.63
N HIS A 38 -22.24 15.73 21.16
CA HIS A 38 -21.06 16.53 20.86
C HIS A 38 -20.73 17.55 21.94
N CYS A 39 -21.46 17.62 23.06
CA CYS A 39 -21.20 18.68 24.04
C CYS A 39 -19.77 18.59 24.62
N SER A 40 -19.23 19.72 25.05
CA SER A 40 -17.90 19.81 25.68
C SER A 40 -17.72 18.85 26.86
N ILE A 41 -18.79 18.58 27.63
CA ILE A 41 -18.75 17.61 28.74
C ILE A 41 -18.42 16.21 28.21
N CYS A 42 -19.13 15.77 27.16
CA CYS A 42 -18.94 14.44 26.58
C CYS A 42 -17.57 14.33 25.93
N ARG A 43 -17.15 15.32 25.13
CA ARG A 43 -15.82 15.29 24.47
C ARG A 43 -14.67 15.32 25.46
N TYR A 44 -14.69 16.25 26.41
CA TYR A 44 -13.61 16.40 27.38
C TYR A 44 -13.60 15.29 28.44
N GLY A 45 -14.75 14.63 28.65
CA GLY A 45 -14.92 13.54 29.61
C GLY A 45 -14.61 12.16 29.05
N SER A 46 -14.80 11.93 27.74
CA SER A 46 -14.39 10.69 27.08
C SER A 46 -13.01 10.79 26.43
N GLY A 47 -12.62 11.97 25.93
CA GLY A 47 -11.46 12.12 25.04
C GLY A 47 -11.79 11.84 23.57
N ALA A 48 -13.03 11.50 23.23
CA ALA A 48 -13.48 11.30 21.86
C ALA A 48 -14.15 12.55 21.25
N PRO A 49 -14.29 12.61 19.92
CA PRO A 49 -14.96 13.71 19.24
C PRO A 49 -16.47 13.79 19.55
N CYS A 50 -17.11 12.68 19.89
CA CYS A 50 -18.48 12.61 20.39
C CYS A 50 -18.71 11.29 21.16
N VAL A 51 -19.88 11.13 21.78
CA VAL A 51 -20.24 9.93 22.55
C VAL A 51 -21.59 9.38 22.09
N PHE A 52 -21.75 8.06 22.10
CA PHE A 52 -22.89 7.32 21.56
C PHE A 52 -23.80 6.85 22.70
N HIS A 53 -24.93 7.51 22.86
CA HIS A 53 -25.79 7.34 24.04
C HIS A 53 -27.15 6.77 23.67
N ALA A 54 -27.57 5.71 24.36
CA ALA A 54 -28.96 5.24 24.36
C ALA A 54 -29.59 5.45 25.74
N PRO A 55 -30.72 6.19 25.84
CA PRO A 55 -31.50 6.25 27.07
C PRO A 55 -32.09 4.87 27.41
N LEU A 56 -32.03 4.48 28.68
CA LEU A 56 -32.68 3.28 29.18
C LEU A 56 -33.99 3.63 29.89
N GLY A 57 -34.95 2.69 29.85
CA GLY A 57 -36.19 2.78 30.61
C GLY A 57 -35.94 2.67 32.12
N PRO A 58 -36.86 3.19 32.96
CA PRO A 58 -36.68 3.21 34.42
C PRO A 58 -36.55 1.83 35.06
N ASP A 59 -37.04 0.78 34.39
CA ASP A 59 -37.04 -0.60 34.87
C ASP A 59 -35.89 -1.46 34.32
N ILE A 60 -34.97 -0.88 33.53
CA ILE A 60 -33.83 -1.58 32.94
C ILE A 60 -32.59 -1.38 33.81
N GLU A 61 -32.14 -2.44 34.47
CA GLU A 61 -30.97 -2.40 35.35
C GLU A 61 -29.85 -3.33 34.85
N PRO A 62 -28.57 -2.95 35.03
CA PRO A 62 -27.43 -3.80 34.69
C PRO A 62 -27.32 -4.99 35.65
N ARG A 63 -27.17 -6.19 35.10
CA ARG A 63 -26.80 -7.40 35.83
C ARG A 63 -25.34 -7.73 35.55
N TYR A 64 -24.47 -7.47 36.52
CA TYR A 64 -23.03 -7.71 36.38
C TYR A 64 -22.71 -9.20 36.34
N ILE A 65 -21.80 -9.57 35.43
CA ILE A 65 -21.28 -10.93 35.29
C ILE A 65 -19.99 -11.03 36.11
N ALA A 66 -19.95 -11.95 37.08
CA ALA A 66 -18.79 -12.12 37.94
C ALA A 66 -17.51 -12.39 37.12
N PRO A 67 -16.35 -11.78 37.47
CA PRO A 67 -16.09 -11.04 38.71
C PRO A 67 -16.46 -9.55 38.67
N SER A 68 -17.11 -9.05 37.61
CA SER A 68 -17.53 -7.64 37.52
C SER A 68 -18.59 -7.30 38.56
N SER A 69 -18.56 -6.06 39.03
CA SER A 69 -19.54 -5.45 39.95
C SER A 69 -19.53 -3.93 39.81
N GLU A 70 -20.43 -3.24 40.50
CA GLU A 70 -20.42 -1.77 40.58
C GLU A 70 -19.10 -1.20 41.12
N SER A 71 -18.36 -1.95 41.95
CA SER A 71 -17.07 -1.51 42.49
C SER A 71 -15.95 -1.38 41.45
N ASN A 72 -16.16 -1.95 40.25
CA ASN A 72 -15.24 -1.82 39.11
C ASN A 72 -15.44 -0.52 38.31
N LEU A 73 -16.42 0.30 38.72
CA LEU A 73 -16.75 1.57 38.09
C LEU A 73 -16.33 2.75 38.97
N THR A 74 -15.84 3.80 38.32
CA THR A 74 -15.63 5.11 38.93
C THR A 74 -16.72 6.06 38.46
N VAL A 75 -17.33 6.78 39.41
CA VAL A 75 -18.32 7.82 39.12
C VAL A 75 -17.69 9.19 39.27
N TYR A 76 -17.71 9.97 38.21
CA TYR A 76 -17.36 11.38 38.18
C TYR A 76 -18.63 12.24 38.24
N VAL A 77 -18.67 13.20 39.17
CA VAL A 77 -19.79 14.14 39.33
C VAL A 77 -19.34 15.52 38.84
N GLY A 78 -19.99 16.01 37.78
CA GLY A 78 -19.60 17.24 37.11
C GLY A 78 -20.04 18.51 37.84
N GLY A 79 -19.37 18.89 38.93
CA GLY A 79 -19.59 20.18 39.61
C GLY A 79 -21.07 20.50 39.91
N LYS A 80 -21.55 21.71 39.55
CA LYS A 80 -22.92 22.18 39.85
C LYS A 80 -24.05 21.44 39.11
N SER A 81 -23.76 20.61 38.11
CA SER A 81 -24.79 19.82 37.43
C SER A 81 -24.97 18.50 38.17
N GLU A 82 -26.20 18.10 38.45
CA GLU A 82 -26.56 16.78 39.01
C GLU A 82 -26.21 15.59 38.08
N SER A 83 -25.39 15.81 37.04
CA SER A 83 -25.03 14.81 36.04
C SER A 83 -23.83 13.98 36.48
N THR A 84 -23.98 12.65 36.39
CA THR A 84 -22.95 11.66 36.68
C THR A 84 -22.38 11.09 35.40
N TRP A 85 -21.08 10.81 35.40
CA TRP A 85 -20.34 10.17 34.32
C TRP A 85 -19.62 8.95 34.88
N THR A 86 -19.86 7.78 34.31
CA THR A 86 -19.40 6.51 34.86
C THR A 86 -18.48 5.80 33.88
N PHE A 87 -17.35 5.32 34.37
CA PHE A 87 -16.32 4.68 33.55
C PHE A 87 -15.63 3.54 34.28
N CYS A 88 -14.97 2.64 33.55
CA CYS A 88 -14.20 1.55 34.12
C CYS A 88 -12.97 2.06 34.88
N SER A 89 -12.83 1.69 36.16
CA SER A 89 -11.71 2.12 37.02
C SER A 89 -10.34 1.59 36.58
N THR A 90 -10.33 0.58 35.73
CA THR A 90 -9.11 -0.11 35.24
C THR A 90 -8.62 0.45 33.91
N CYS A 91 -9.52 0.64 32.93
CA CYS A 91 -9.12 1.01 31.57
C CYS A 91 -9.64 2.36 31.08
N GLY A 92 -10.47 3.07 31.87
CA GLY A 92 -11.02 4.38 31.52
C GLY A 92 -12.29 4.36 30.66
N CYS A 93 -12.69 3.19 30.16
CA CYS A 93 -13.83 3.07 29.24
C CYS A 93 -15.10 3.72 29.77
N HIS A 94 -15.69 4.61 28.97
CA HIS A 94 -16.99 5.17 29.26
C HIS A 94 -18.07 4.08 29.22
N VAL A 95 -18.90 4.03 30.26
CA VAL A 95 -19.93 2.99 30.42
C VAL A 95 -21.32 3.61 30.39
N SER A 96 -21.53 4.69 31.14
CA SER A 96 -22.85 5.30 31.27
C SER A 96 -22.78 6.75 31.73
N SER A 97 -23.90 7.45 31.55
CA SER A 97 -24.13 8.80 32.05
C SER A 97 -25.50 8.86 32.72
N GLY A 98 -25.66 9.71 33.74
CA GLY A 98 -26.94 9.80 34.43
C GLY A 98 -27.11 11.00 35.34
N ARG A 99 -28.02 10.87 36.33
CA ARG A 99 -28.22 11.86 37.40
C ARG A 99 -27.88 11.26 38.75
N THR A 100 -27.38 12.08 39.67
CA THR A 100 -27.07 11.68 41.04
C THR A 100 -28.28 11.03 41.71
N GLY A 101 -28.11 9.83 42.28
CA GLY A 101 -29.17 9.10 42.99
C GLY A 101 -30.12 8.27 42.13
N LYS A 102 -29.88 8.13 40.81
CA LYS A 102 -30.59 7.19 39.94
C LYS A 102 -29.64 6.13 39.37
N ALA A 103 -30.16 4.92 39.10
CA ALA A 103 -29.46 3.90 38.33
C ALA A 103 -29.16 4.37 36.90
N ILE A 104 -28.35 3.60 36.15
CA ILE A 104 -27.89 3.91 34.78
C ILE A 104 -29.07 4.35 33.89
N SER A 105 -29.17 5.64 33.60
CA SER A 105 -30.25 6.18 32.77
C SER A 105 -29.89 6.28 31.28
N VAL A 106 -28.60 6.28 30.96
CA VAL A 106 -28.06 6.36 29.61
C VAL A 106 -26.81 5.49 29.54
N VAL A 107 -26.72 4.59 28.57
CA VAL A 107 -25.56 3.73 28.35
C VAL A 107 -24.74 4.18 27.15
N SER A 108 -23.43 3.94 27.21
CA SER A 108 -22.61 3.88 26.01
C SER A 108 -23.01 2.66 25.19
N THR A 109 -23.49 2.86 23.97
CA THR A 109 -23.84 1.71 23.11
C THR A 109 -22.61 1.03 22.53
N SER A 110 -21.47 1.71 22.58
CA SER A 110 -20.21 1.26 21.98
C SER A 110 -19.57 0.07 22.67
N ILE A 111 -19.99 -0.29 23.87
CA ILE A 111 -19.45 -1.43 24.63
C ILE A 111 -20.30 -2.70 24.50
N PHE A 112 -21.40 -2.66 23.75
CA PHE A 112 -22.26 -3.81 23.53
C PHE A 112 -21.70 -4.72 22.44
N GLU A 113 -21.83 -6.03 22.62
CA GLU A 113 -21.40 -7.03 21.63
C GLU A 113 -22.38 -7.09 20.45
N ASP A 114 -23.67 -7.20 20.75
CA ASP A 114 -24.76 -7.22 19.76
C ASP A 114 -25.19 -5.80 19.36
N HIS A 115 -24.27 -5.02 18.79
CA HIS A 115 -24.61 -3.72 18.22
C HIS A 115 -25.06 -3.86 16.76
N GLY A 116 -26.16 -3.19 16.42
CA GLY A 116 -26.71 -3.20 15.08
C GLY A 116 -28.06 -2.48 15.06
N PRO A 117 -28.57 -2.11 13.87
CA PRO A 117 -29.77 -1.27 13.73
C PRO A 117 -31.04 -1.89 14.34
N GLU A 118 -31.04 -3.21 14.58
CA GLU A 118 -32.12 -3.93 15.25
C GLU A 118 -32.16 -3.70 16.77
N ASN A 119 -31.01 -3.44 17.39
CA ASN A 119 -30.88 -3.23 18.84
C ASN A 119 -30.65 -1.76 19.19
N PHE A 120 -29.80 -1.10 18.42
CA PHE A 120 -29.34 0.27 18.63
C PHE A 120 -29.38 1.01 17.30
N GLN A 121 -30.27 2.00 17.20
CA GLN A 121 -30.44 2.77 15.97
C GLN A 121 -29.92 4.19 16.15
N ILE A 122 -28.85 4.55 15.44
CA ILE A 122 -28.33 5.91 15.40
C ILE A 122 -29.32 6.81 14.65
N ARG A 123 -29.86 7.82 15.34
CA ARG A 123 -30.90 8.69 14.79
C ARG A 123 -30.50 10.14 14.63
N LYS A 124 -29.65 10.65 15.54
CA LYS A 124 -29.36 12.08 15.56
C LYS A 124 -28.07 12.48 16.24
N HIS A 125 -27.58 13.63 15.81
CA HIS A 125 -26.64 14.46 16.56
C HIS A 125 -27.38 15.29 17.60
N ILE A 126 -26.73 15.50 18.74
CA ILE A 126 -27.17 16.46 19.76
C ILE A 126 -26.00 17.34 20.21
N PHE A 127 -26.29 18.62 20.44
CA PHE A 127 -25.29 19.62 20.85
C PHE A 127 -24.13 19.80 19.85
N SER A 128 -24.36 19.55 18.56
CA SER A 128 -23.34 19.74 17.50
C SER A 128 -22.78 21.16 17.47
N LYS A 129 -23.59 22.19 17.75
CA LYS A 129 -23.15 23.60 17.83
C LYS A 129 -22.07 23.83 18.90
N SER A 130 -21.97 22.94 19.90
CA SER A 130 -20.87 22.98 20.89
C SER A 130 -19.51 22.60 20.27
N ALA A 131 -19.48 22.00 19.08
CA ALA A 131 -18.31 21.86 18.22
C ALA A 131 -18.37 22.98 17.17
N LYS A 132 -17.66 24.08 17.42
CA LYS A 132 -17.76 25.30 16.59
C LYS A 132 -17.45 25.09 15.10
N ASP A 133 -16.55 24.18 14.80
CA ASP A 133 -16.18 23.73 13.44
C ASP A 133 -17.11 22.63 12.88
N GLY A 134 -18.15 22.29 13.64
CA GLY A 134 -19.13 21.22 13.42
C GLY A 134 -18.66 19.82 13.78
N GLY A 135 -17.38 19.64 14.14
CA GLY A 135 -16.83 18.34 14.51
C GLY A 135 -17.13 17.24 13.48
N ILE A 136 -17.39 16.03 13.96
CA ILE A 136 -17.76 14.92 13.07
C ILE A 136 -19.22 14.97 12.60
N ALA A 137 -20.07 15.87 13.14
CA ALA A 137 -21.45 16.02 12.67
C ALA A 137 -21.51 16.55 11.23
N HIS A 138 -20.51 17.35 10.82
CA HIS A 138 -20.35 17.77 9.43
C HIS A 138 -19.92 16.63 8.50
N MET A 139 -19.24 15.61 9.03
CA MET A 139 -18.84 14.44 8.25
C MET A 139 -19.99 13.44 8.16
N LEU A 140 -20.72 13.23 9.25
CA LEU A 140 -21.73 12.18 9.35
C LEU A 140 -23.14 12.73 9.21
N THR A 141 -23.53 13.15 8.02
CA THR A 141 -24.87 13.71 7.81
C THR A 141 -25.95 12.64 7.61
N GLN A 142 -25.55 11.43 7.19
CA GLN A 142 -26.46 10.33 6.86
C GLN A 142 -25.91 8.98 7.35
N ILE A 143 -26.78 8.06 7.75
CA ILE A 143 -26.42 6.66 8.08
C ILE A 143 -27.42 5.70 7.42
N GLY A 144 -26.91 4.68 6.72
CA GLY A 144 -27.75 3.64 6.12
C GLY A 144 -28.81 4.18 5.15
N GLY A 145 -28.53 5.29 4.46
CA GLY A 145 -29.45 5.95 3.55
C GLY A 145 -30.48 6.90 4.19
N HIS A 146 -30.37 7.18 5.50
CA HIS A 146 -31.24 8.12 6.21
C HIS A 146 -30.48 9.33 6.75
N ASP A 147 -31.07 10.51 6.66
CA ASP A 147 -30.53 11.73 7.27
C ASP A 147 -30.55 11.64 8.79
N LEU A 148 -29.46 12.09 9.42
CA LEU A 148 -29.43 12.30 10.86
C LEU A 148 -30.04 13.65 11.21
N GLU A 149 -31.00 13.66 12.13
CA GLU A 149 -31.47 14.90 12.74
C GLU A 149 -30.30 15.54 13.51
N ASP A 150 -30.22 16.88 13.52
CA ASP A 150 -29.26 17.60 14.37
C ASP A 150 -30.00 18.53 15.33
N TRP A 151 -30.11 18.10 16.58
CA TRP A 151 -30.84 18.83 17.60
C TRP A 151 -29.88 19.64 18.49
N ASN A 152 -30.18 20.92 18.66
CA ASN A 152 -29.47 21.81 19.58
C ASN A 152 -30.48 22.57 20.44
N PRO A 153 -30.15 22.87 21.72
CA PRO A 153 -30.99 23.74 22.54
C PRO A 153 -31.08 25.15 21.91
N PRO A 154 -32.16 25.91 22.20
CA PRO A 154 -32.27 27.32 21.82
C PRO A 154 -31.07 28.13 22.31
N ASP A 155 -30.63 29.14 21.53
CA ASP A 155 -29.39 29.89 21.83
C ASP A 155 -29.45 30.66 23.17
N ASP A 156 -30.65 30.88 23.73
CA ASP A 156 -30.91 31.49 25.04
C ASP A 156 -30.99 30.48 26.21
N ASP A 157 -30.99 29.17 25.94
CA ASP A 157 -30.92 28.14 26.97
C ASP A 157 -29.49 28.08 27.57
N PRO A 158 -29.31 28.06 28.90
CA PRO A 158 -27.99 27.92 29.52
C PRO A 158 -27.18 26.70 29.03
N LYS A 159 -27.84 25.65 28.53
CA LYS A 159 -27.20 24.46 27.94
C LYS A 159 -26.65 24.70 26.54
N ALA A 160 -27.04 25.77 25.85
CA ALA A 160 -26.49 26.17 24.57
C ALA A 160 -25.14 26.90 24.70
N GLN A 161 -24.73 27.24 25.93
CA GLN A 161 -23.47 27.95 26.17
C GLN A 161 -22.27 27.10 25.71
N ILE A 162 -21.56 27.61 24.71
CA ILE A 162 -20.34 27.00 24.18
C ILE A 162 -19.19 27.26 25.16
N VAL A 163 -18.40 26.22 25.43
CA VAL A 163 -17.17 26.37 26.20
C VAL A 163 -16.08 26.93 25.29
N GLU A 164 -15.73 28.19 25.54
CA GLU A 164 -14.72 28.93 24.80
C GLU A 164 -13.30 28.46 25.17
N SER A 165 -12.47 28.22 24.16
CA SER A 165 -11.03 27.97 24.32
C SER A 165 -10.24 29.19 23.84
N LYS A 166 -9.13 29.49 24.50
CA LYS A 166 -8.28 30.64 24.19
C LYS A 166 -7.02 30.17 23.48
N ALA A 167 -6.50 31.00 22.57
CA ALA A 167 -5.16 30.79 22.04
C ALA A 167 -4.13 30.91 23.18
N GLU A 168 -3.18 29.98 23.23
CA GLU A 168 -2.12 29.96 24.22
C GLU A 168 -0.77 30.17 23.54
N VAL A 169 0.16 30.79 24.27
CA VAL A 169 1.52 31.09 23.83
C VAL A 169 2.47 30.64 24.94
N GLY A 170 3.53 29.93 24.57
CA GLY A 170 4.56 29.48 25.51
C GLY A 170 5.46 30.61 25.99
N GLU A 171 6.37 30.31 26.92
CA GLU A 171 7.35 31.28 27.42
C GLU A 171 8.32 31.77 26.33
N ASP A 172 8.48 30.98 25.26
CA ASP A 172 9.27 31.28 24.07
C ASP A 172 8.55 32.20 23.05
N GLY A 173 7.33 32.63 23.35
CA GLY A 173 6.52 33.46 22.46
C GLY A 173 5.91 32.69 21.28
N GLN A 174 6.04 31.36 21.21
CA GLN A 174 5.46 30.53 20.16
C GLN A 174 4.09 29.98 20.58
N GLU A 175 3.21 29.73 19.61
CA GLU A 175 1.87 29.20 19.89
C GLU A 175 1.92 27.84 20.60
N ARG A 176 0.88 27.55 21.37
CA ARG A 176 0.67 26.27 22.06
C ARG A 176 -0.76 25.79 21.88
N LEU A 177 -0.94 24.50 21.63
CA LEU A 177 -2.24 23.85 21.64
C LEU A 177 -2.45 23.10 22.95
N ARG A 178 -3.45 23.52 23.73
CA ARG A 178 -3.80 22.89 25.00
C ARG A 178 -4.55 21.57 24.80
N ALA A 179 -4.10 20.53 25.49
CA ALA A 179 -4.79 19.27 25.68
C ALA A 179 -5.18 19.14 27.16
N GLU A 180 -6.48 19.09 27.45
CA GLU A 180 -6.98 19.08 28.83
C GLU A 180 -8.24 18.22 28.97
N CYS A 181 -8.28 17.35 29.99
CA CYS A 181 -9.47 16.56 30.30
C CYS A 181 -10.55 17.39 31.03
N ARG A 182 -11.76 16.85 31.17
CA ARG A 182 -12.90 17.58 31.76
C ARG A 182 -12.65 18.11 33.18
N CYS A 183 -11.95 17.34 34.02
CA CYS A 183 -11.71 17.73 35.41
C CYS A 183 -10.48 18.63 35.60
N GLY A 184 -9.70 18.89 34.54
CA GLY A 184 -8.43 19.62 34.62
C GLY A 184 -7.28 18.85 35.28
N GLY A 185 -7.52 17.62 35.77
CA GLY A 185 -6.50 16.80 36.43
C GLY A 185 -5.38 16.32 35.49
N VAL A 186 -5.66 16.24 34.19
CA VAL A 186 -4.68 16.08 33.11
C VAL A 186 -4.76 17.31 32.22
N SER A 187 -3.64 18.04 32.12
CA SER A 187 -3.51 19.26 31.31
C SER A 187 -2.07 19.44 30.87
N PHE A 188 -1.85 19.64 29.57
CA PHE A 188 -0.55 19.94 28.95
C PHE A 188 -0.72 20.69 27.63
N THR A 189 0.35 21.26 27.12
CA THR A 189 0.40 21.94 25.81
C THR A 189 1.25 21.19 24.82
N ILE A 190 0.92 21.36 23.54
CA ILE A 190 1.60 20.77 22.38
C ILE A 190 2.21 21.91 21.57
N GLN A 191 3.48 21.76 21.19
CA GLN A 191 4.16 22.68 20.28
C GLN A 191 3.87 22.34 18.81
N ARG A 192 4.15 23.29 17.89
CA ARG A 192 4.20 23.00 16.45
C ARG A 192 5.43 22.15 16.11
N PRO A 193 5.47 21.46 14.95
CA PRO A 193 6.66 20.77 14.49
C PRO A 193 7.87 21.72 14.46
N SER A 194 8.95 21.32 15.14
CA SER A 194 10.21 22.07 15.16
C SER A 194 11.14 21.58 14.04
N GLN A 195 12.17 22.37 13.72
CA GLN A 195 13.18 21.94 12.75
C GLN A 195 13.88 20.64 13.19
N GLN A 196 14.08 20.45 14.50
CA GLN A 196 14.61 19.20 15.06
C GLN A 196 13.74 17.98 14.73
N VAL A 197 12.41 18.14 14.73
CA VAL A 197 11.49 17.05 14.33
C VAL A 197 11.57 16.79 12.83
N LEU A 198 11.70 17.83 12.02
CA LEU A 198 11.82 17.71 10.55
C LEU A 198 13.15 17.05 10.14
N ASP A 199 14.22 17.29 10.88
CA ASP A 199 15.55 16.74 10.62
C ASP A 199 15.71 15.29 11.13
N ASP A 200 14.82 14.84 12.03
CA ASP A 200 14.85 13.48 12.57
C ASP A 200 14.14 12.48 11.62
N GLU A 201 14.84 11.42 11.26
CA GLU A 201 14.36 10.41 10.30
C GLU A 201 13.07 9.71 10.74
N PHE A 202 12.85 9.55 12.05
CA PHE A 202 11.67 8.90 12.59
C PHE A 202 10.52 9.88 12.80
N MET A 203 10.77 10.99 13.51
CA MET A 203 9.72 11.93 13.90
C MET A 203 9.16 12.73 12.71
N SER A 204 9.98 13.01 11.69
CA SER A 204 9.55 13.73 10.48
C SER A 204 8.41 13.03 9.73
N LYS A 205 8.28 11.71 9.86
CA LYS A 205 7.18 10.90 9.28
C LYS A 205 5.82 11.23 9.91
N PHE A 206 5.82 11.82 11.10
CA PHE A 206 4.63 12.22 11.85
C PHE A 206 4.36 13.73 11.74
N VAL A 207 4.90 14.40 10.71
CA VAL A 207 4.54 15.77 10.35
C VAL A 207 3.64 15.75 9.13
N SER A 208 2.70 16.69 9.04
CA SER A 208 1.81 16.76 7.89
C SER A 208 2.59 16.99 6.58
N PRO A 209 2.32 16.19 5.53
CA PRO A 209 2.97 16.38 4.23
C PRO A 209 2.38 17.55 3.44
N LEU A 210 1.23 18.08 3.86
CA LEU A 210 0.56 19.21 3.21
C LEU A 210 0.98 20.56 3.83
N ASP A 211 1.30 20.56 5.12
CA ASP A 211 1.71 21.74 5.88
C ASP A 211 2.66 21.32 7.00
N GLN A 212 3.96 21.63 6.84
CA GLN A 212 4.99 21.24 7.81
C GLN A 212 4.84 21.90 9.19
N THR A 213 3.89 22.84 9.35
CA THR A 213 3.56 23.47 10.64
C THR A 213 2.44 22.75 11.42
N LYS A 214 1.87 21.67 10.85
CA LYS A 214 0.73 20.92 11.40
C LYS A 214 1.07 19.47 11.71
N TRP A 215 0.36 18.92 12.68
CA TRP A 215 0.39 17.49 13.02
C TRP A 215 -0.65 16.71 12.21
N PRO A 216 -0.36 15.48 11.76
CA PRO A 216 -1.37 14.62 11.18
C PRO A 216 -2.39 14.19 12.24
N ALA A 217 -3.63 13.99 11.81
CA ALA A 217 -4.72 13.48 12.64
C ALA A 217 -5.56 12.44 11.87
N ALA A 218 -6.15 11.49 12.59
CA ALA A 218 -6.99 10.45 12.02
C ALA A 218 -8.18 10.13 12.94
N LEU A 219 -9.29 9.70 12.33
CA LEU A 219 -10.39 9.06 13.04
C LEU A 219 -10.19 7.54 13.00
N ASP A 220 -10.25 6.89 14.14
CA ASP A 220 -10.05 5.44 14.31
C ASP A 220 -11.33 4.78 14.79
N VAL A 221 -11.74 3.73 14.08
CA VAL A 221 -12.96 2.94 14.33
C VAL A 221 -12.63 1.49 14.74
N CYS A 222 -11.40 1.21 15.16
CA CYS A 222 -11.02 -0.13 15.59
C CYS A 222 -11.76 -0.60 16.85
N ASN A 223 -11.93 -1.91 16.96
CA ASN A 223 -12.64 -2.55 18.06
C ASN A 223 -11.97 -2.28 19.43
N ASP A 224 -10.64 -2.24 19.47
CA ASP A 224 -9.91 -2.00 20.72
C ASP A 224 -10.14 -0.58 21.23
N CYS A 225 -9.98 0.43 20.36
CA CYS A 225 -10.25 1.82 20.72
C CYS A 225 -11.71 2.02 21.13
N ARG A 226 -12.65 1.36 20.43
CA ARG A 226 -14.07 1.36 20.79
C ARG A 226 -14.28 0.88 22.23
N LEU A 227 -13.74 -0.28 22.58
CA LEU A 227 -13.94 -0.92 23.88
C LEU A 227 -13.08 -0.30 25.00
N VAL A 228 -12.01 0.41 24.66
CA VAL A 228 -11.20 1.19 25.61
C VAL A 228 -11.87 2.51 25.94
N ASN A 229 -12.46 3.17 24.95
CA ASN A 229 -12.99 4.53 25.11
C ASN A 229 -14.48 4.55 25.46
N GLY A 230 -15.24 3.56 24.99
CA GLY A 230 -16.70 3.55 25.06
C GLY A 230 -17.35 4.46 24.02
N THR A 231 -16.74 4.59 22.83
CA THR A 231 -17.29 5.34 21.68
C THR A 231 -17.05 4.58 20.38
N HIS A 232 -17.89 4.72 19.34
CA HIS A 232 -17.68 4.03 18.05
C HIS A 232 -16.50 4.56 17.25
N VAL A 233 -16.03 5.77 17.58
CA VAL A 233 -14.90 6.43 16.94
C VAL A 233 -14.11 7.24 17.96
N ILE A 234 -12.79 7.26 17.80
CA ILE A 234 -11.87 8.16 18.51
C ILE A 234 -11.05 8.95 17.50
N GLY A 235 -10.63 10.17 17.84
CA GLY A 235 -9.68 10.93 17.04
C GLY A 235 -8.31 10.92 17.69
N TRP A 236 -7.28 10.72 16.88
CA TRP A 236 -5.87 10.73 17.31
C TRP A 236 -5.08 11.77 16.52
N THR A 237 -4.19 12.49 17.20
CA THR A 237 -3.10 13.24 16.56
C THR A 237 -1.76 12.76 17.06
N PHE A 238 -0.74 12.76 16.19
CA PHE A 238 0.54 12.10 16.43
C PHE A 238 1.61 13.14 16.72
N VAL A 239 2.15 13.14 17.95
CA VAL A 239 3.04 14.20 18.42
C VAL A 239 4.23 13.60 19.16
N PRO A 240 5.48 14.02 18.87
CA PRO A 240 6.64 13.68 19.68
C PRO A 240 6.47 14.09 21.15
N LEU A 241 6.77 13.18 22.10
CA LEU A 241 6.66 13.46 23.54
C LEU A 241 7.50 14.66 23.98
N LEU A 242 8.64 14.89 23.33
CA LEU A 242 9.54 16.00 23.61
C LEU A 242 8.91 17.38 23.32
N LEU A 243 7.83 17.42 22.53
CA LEU A 243 7.07 18.64 22.20
C LEU A 243 5.80 18.79 23.06
N CYS A 244 5.64 17.99 24.10
CA CYS A 244 4.60 18.14 25.12
C CYS A 244 5.16 18.91 26.33
N GLU A 245 4.35 19.84 26.87
CA GLU A 245 4.72 20.69 27.99
C GLU A 245 3.66 20.63 29.12
N PRO A 246 4.02 20.23 30.36
CA PRO A 246 5.36 19.79 30.79
C PRO A 246 5.77 18.48 30.09
N VAL A 247 7.08 18.21 30.07
CA VAL A 247 7.64 16.99 29.43
C VAL A 247 6.97 15.74 29.98
N ILE A 248 6.39 14.96 29.08
CA ILE A 248 5.76 13.66 29.38
C ILE A 248 6.79 12.57 29.09
N LYS A 249 7.01 11.68 30.07
CA LYS A 249 7.96 10.56 29.93
C LYS A 249 7.30 9.38 29.19
N SER A 250 8.12 8.40 28.84
CA SER A 250 7.69 7.16 28.15
C SER A 250 6.66 6.32 28.93
N ASP A 251 6.50 6.55 30.23
CA ASP A 251 5.45 5.94 31.05
C ASP A 251 4.06 6.61 30.90
N LEU A 252 3.95 7.67 30.09
CA LEU A 252 2.74 8.41 29.77
C LEU A 252 2.01 9.00 30.98
N ARG A 253 2.70 9.12 32.12
CA ARG A 253 2.11 9.64 33.35
C ARG A 253 2.16 11.16 33.35
N ILE A 254 0.99 11.78 33.54
CA ILE A 254 0.87 13.22 33.72
C ILE A 254 -0.37 13.55 34.56
N GLY A 255 -0.20 14.38 35.59
CA GLY A 255 -1.31 14.80 36.45
C GLY A 255 -2.03 13.62 37.10
N THR A 256 -3.35 13.52 36.91
CA THR A 256 -4.19 12.41 37.40
C THR A 256 -4.25 11.22 36.45
N ALA A 257 -3.46 11.19 35.37
CA ALA A 257 -3.49 10.10 34.40
C ALA A 257 -2.99 8.78 35.00
N LYS A 258 -3.72 7.70 34.72
CA LYS A 258 -3.31 6.32 34.95
C LYS A 258 -2.88 5.72 33.62
N THR A 259 -1.72 5.10 33.60
CA THR A 259 -1.21 4.33 32.46
C THR A 259 -1.33 2.84 32.74
N TYR A 260 -1.77 2.07 31.75
CA TYR A 260 -1.79 0.61 31.80
C TYR A 260 -1.35 0.01 30.46
N ALA A 261 -0.84 -1.22 30.49
CA ALA A 261 -0.56 -1.97 29.28
C ALA A 261 -1.85 -2.68 28.82
N SER A 262 -2.34 -2.34 27.63
CA SER A 262 -3.53 -3.00 27.08
C SER A 262 -3.21 -4.32 26.37
N SER A 263 -1.99 -4.45 25.88
CA SER A 263 -1.40 -5.63 25.25
C SER A 263 0.13 -5.52 25.31
N PRO A 264 0.90 -6.58 25.03
CA PRO A 264 2.36 -6.48 24.96
C PRO A 264 2.80 -5.36 24.01
N GLY A 265 3.66 -4.46 24.49
CA GLY A 265 4.16 -3.33 23.69
C GLY A 265 3.18 -2.19 23.48
N VAL A 266 2.03 -2.16 24.17
CA VAL A 266 1.02 -1.09 24.02
C VAL A 266 0.66 -0.49 25.36
N LEU A 267 0.88 0.82 25.50
CA LEU A 267 0.52 1.62 26.66
C LEU A 267 -0.64 2.57 26.34
N ARG A 268 -1.59 2.63 27.27
CA ARG A 268 -2.75 3.53 27.19
C ARG A 268 -2.86 4.34 28.47
N SER A 269 -3.26 5.59 28.35
CA SER A 269 -3.39 6.52 29.45
C SER A 269 -4.78 7.16 29.47
N PHE A 270 -5.41 7.19 30.64
CA PHE A 270 -6.69 7.86 30.88
C PHE A 270 -6.67 8.66 32.17
N CYS A 271 -7.47 9.71 32.27
CA CYS A 271 -7.61 10.48 33.49
C CYS A 271 -8.33 9.66 34.58
N ASN A 272 -7.66 9.38 35.71
CA ASN A 272 -8.25 8.60 36.81
C ASN A 272 -9.46 9.26 37.47
N THR A 273 -9.62 10.58 37.33
CA THR A 273 -10.73 11.33 37.94
C THR A 273 -11.99 11.34 37.07
N CYS A 274 -11.88 11.62 35.77
CA CYS A 274 -13.05 11.80 34.89
C CYS A 274 -13.17 10.75 33.76
N GLY A 275 -12.22 9.84 33.62
CA GLY A 275 -12.27 8.74 32.65
C GLY A 275 -11.76 9.09 31.25
N ALA A 276 -11.47 10.36 30.96
CA ALA A 276 -11.07 10.78 29.62
C ALA A 276 -9.82 10.05 29.14
N THR A 277 -9.90 9.45 27.95
CA THR A 277 -8.74 8.91 27.23
C THR A 277 -7.79 10.05 26.88
N VAL A 278 -6.48 9.84 27.09
CA VAL A 278 -5.46 10.89 26.94
C VAL A 278 -4.41 10.52 25.90
N LEU A 279 -3.65 9.45 26.16
CA LEU A 279 -2.48 9.07 25.35
C LEU A 279 -2.55 7.59 24.98
N TYR A 280 -2.10 7.28 23.77
CA TYR A 280 -1.78 5.95 23.31
C TYR A 280 -0.34 5.93 22.80
N SER A 281 0.39 4.87 23.12
CA SER A 281 1.72 4.60 22.59
C SER A 281 1.86 3.10 22.39
N ALA A 282 2.49 2.71 21.29
CA ALA A 282 2.84 1.33 21.02
C ALA A 282 4.31 1.27 20.59
N ASP A 283 4.93 0.09 20.62
CA ASP A 283 6.36 -0.10 20.29
C ASP A 283 6.75 0.52 18.93
N ASP A 284 5.82 0.57 17.97
CA ASP A 284 5.99 1.19 16.64
C ASP A 284 6.09 2.73 16.67
N ARG A 285 5.83 3.36 17.83
CA ARG A 285 5.99 4.78 18.10
C ARG A 285 7.33 5.14 18.74
N HIS A 286 8.26 4.19 18.83
CA HIS A 286 9.57 4.39 19.45
C HIS A 286 10.72 4.31 18.41
N GLY A 287 11.29 5.45 18.05
CA GLY A 287 12.53 5.56 17.26
C GLY A 287 13.83 5.53 18.08
N GLY A 288 13.74 5.25 19.40
CA GLY A 288 14.80 5.48 20.39
C GLY A 288 14.54 6.75 21.21
N GLU A 289 15.24 6.95 22.33
CA GLU A 289 15.18 8.24 23.05
C GLU A 289 16.08 9.27 22.34
N PRO A 290 15.61 10.48 22.04
CA PRO A 290 14.34 11.12 22.45
C PRO A 290 13.17 10.97 21.43
N SER A 291 13.36 10.25 20.33
CA SER A 291 12.44 10.09 19.20
C SER A 291 11.25 9.15 19.48
N GLN A 292 10.47 9.43 20.54
CA GLN A 292 9.20 8.75 20.83
C GLN A 292 8.01 9.65 20.45
N VAL A 293 7.06 9.08 19.71
CA VAL A 293 5.79 9.71 19.33
C VAL A 293 4.65 9.13 20.16
N VAL A 294 3.62 9.93 20.41
CA VAL A 294 2.39 9.47 21.05
C VAL A 294 1.17 9.94 20.30
N ASP A 295 0.12 9.14 20.41
CA ASP A 295 -1.19 9.44 19.86
C ASP A 295 -1.97 10.16 20.97
N ILE A 296 -2.34 11.41 20.74
CA ILE A 296 -3.09 12.26 21.68
C ILE A 296 -4.55 12.27 21.27
N ALA A 297 -5.44 12.00 22.21
CA ALA A 297 -6.87 11.96 21.97
C ALA A 297 -7.39 13.36 21.60
N THR A 298 -8.00 13.52 20.42
CA THR A 298 -8.38 14.86 19.94
C THR A 298 -9.55 15.47 20.72
N GLY A 299 -10.37 14.64 21.38
CA GLY A 299 -11.50 15.11 22.17
C GLY A 299 -11.09 15.97 23.37
N ILE A 300 -9.84 15.89 23.84
CA ILE A 300 -9.33 16.75 24.92
C ILE A 300 -8.65 18.04 24.42
N LEU A 301 -8.51 18.26 23.12
CA LEU A 301 -7.90 19.46 22.58
C LEU A 301 -8.77 20.71 22.82
N ARG A 302 -8.12 21.86 23.06
CA ARG A 302 -8.72 23.16 23.36
C ARG A 302 -8.35 24.18 22.29
N ALA A 303 -8.60 23.86 21.02
CA ALA A 303 -8.38 24.80 19.93
C ALA A 303 -9.54 25.82 19.87
N PRO A 304 -9.26 27.14 19.72
CA PRO A 304 -10.30 28.18 19.66
C PRO A 304 -11.35 27.98 18.55
N GLU A 305 -10.92 27.41 17.43
CA GLU A 305 -11.73 27.13 16.24
C GLU A 305 -12.67 25.92 16.40
N GLY A 306 -12.37 24.99 17.32
CA GLY A 306 -13.19 23.82 17.58
C GLY A 306 -12.39 22.51 17.72
N PRO A 307 -13.08 21.40 18.01
CA PRO A 307 -12.46 20.09 18.29
C PRO A 307 -11.68 19.47 17.13
N MET A 308 -11.90 19.88 15.88
CA MET A 308 -11.11 19.43 14.73
C MET A 308 -9.76 20.14 14.66
N ALA A 309 -9.59 21.28 15.35
CA ALA A 309 -8.31 21.98 15.47
C ALA A 309 -7.57 22.18 14.13
N GLU A 310 -8.30 22.58 13.08
CA GLU A 310 -7.82 22.60 11.70
C GLU A 310 -6.59 23.52 11.48
N ALA A 311 -6.34 24.49 12.38
CA ALA A 311 -5.13 25.33 12.34
C ALA A 311 -3.87 24.60 12.82
N TRP A 312 -4.03 23.47 13.51
CA TRP A 312 -2.98 22.66 14.09
C TRP A 312 -2.87 21.27 13.47
N LEU A 313 -3.99 20.75 12.94
CA LEU A 313 -4.12 19.38 12.51
C LEU A 313 -4.41 19.27 11.01
N THR A 314 -3.79 18.29 10.36
CA THR A 314 -4.15 17.83 9.02
C THR A 314 -4.82 16.47 9.12
N TRP A 315 -6.13 16.42 8.89
CA TRP A 315 -6.92 15.20 8.98
C TRP A 315 -6.77 14.31 7.75
N ARG A 316 -6.58 13.02 7.99
CA ARG A 316 -6.67 11.99 6.94
C ARG A 316 -8.09 11.92 6.40
N SER A 317 -8.22 11.73 5.08
CA SER A 317 -9.51 11.57 4.40
C SER A 317 -10.16 10.20 4.63
N ARG A 318 -9.39 9.21 5.09
CA ARG A 318 -9.87 7.85 5.40
C ARG A 318 -9.76 7.58 6.89
N LEU A 319 -10.71 6.80 7.42
CA LEU A 319 -10.65 6.33 8.80
C LEU A 319 -9.53 5.28 8.95
N ALA A 320 -8.93 5.18 10.13
CA ALA A 320 -8.07 4.07 10.51
C ALA A 320 -8.93 2.84 10.87
N HIS A 321 -8.44 1.66 10.51
CA HIS A 321 -9.06 0.36 10.84
C HIS A 321 -10.53 0.21 10.38
N VAL A 322 -10.86 0.70 9.19
CA VAL A 322 -12.22 0.64 8.59
C VAL A 322 -12.80 -0.78 8.63
N ASP A 323 -12.03 -1.81 8.29
CA ASP A 323 -12.52 -3.19 8.29
C ASP A 323 -12.95 -3.66 9.70
N SER A 324 -12.22 -3.21 10.74
CA SER A 324 -12.63 -3.47 12.12
C SER A 324 -13.91 -2.75 12.50
N GLY A 325 -14.12 -1.52 12.02
CA GLY A 325 -15.36 -0.78 12.23
C GLY A 325 -16.55 -1.43 11.51
N ARG A 326 -16.35 -1.89 10.27
CA ARG A 326 -17.39 -2.57 9.45
C ARG A 326 -17.94 -3.82 10.11
N MET A 327 -17.06 -4.61 10.74
CA MET A 327 -17.48 -5.81 11.47
C MET A 327 -18.42 -5.50 12.64
N TYR A 328 -18.37 -4.28 13.18
CA TYR A 328 -19.16 -3.86 14.32
C TYR A 328 -20.40 -3.04 13.93
N ASP A 329 -20.24 -2.02 13.10
CA ASP A 329 -21.33 -1.20 12.58
C ASP A 329 -20.97 -0.70 11.18
N GLU A 330 -21.33 -1.51 10.17
CA GLU A 330 -21.06 -1.25 8.75
C GLU A 330 -21.67 0.08 8.29
N ASN A 331 -22.93 0.34 8.63
CA ASN A 331 -23.65 1.54 8.20
C ASN A 331 -23.00 2.80 8.75
N PHE A 332 -22.67 2.82 10.06
CA PHE A 332 -21.95 3.94 10.66
C PHE A 332 -20.57 4.14 10.02
N THR A 333 -19.81 3.04 9.87
CA THR A 333 -18.43 3.08 9.39
C THR A 333 -18.35 3.58 7.96
N GLU A 334 -19.20 3.07 7.05
CA GLU A 334 -19.21 3.49 5.65
C GLU A 334 -19.64 4.95 5.48
N SER A 335 -20.67 5.36 6.22
CA SER A 335 -21.14 6.73 6.20
C SER A 335 -20.08 7.71 6.71
N LEU A 336 -19.44 7.41 7.84
CA LEU A 336 -18.39 8.27 8.38
C LEU A 336 -17.16 8.30 7.46
N ASN A 337 -16.79 7.17 6.84
CA ASN A 337 -15.67 7.10 5.92
C ASN A 337 -15.93 7.91 4.65
N SER A 338 -17.14 7.81 4.09
CA SER A 338 -17.55 8.60 2.92
C SER A 338 -17.61 10.09 3.24
N GLY A 339 -18.22 10.43 4.38
CA GLY A 339 -18.30 11.79 4.89
C GLY A 339 -16.96 12.43 5.18
N SER A 340 -16.02 11.69 5.77
CA SER A 340 -14.65 12.14 6.03
C SER A 340 -13.91 12.46 4.72
N LYS A 341 -14.04 11.59 3.70
CA LYS A 341 -13.46 11.85 2.37
C LYS A 341 -14.00 13.13 1.75
N GLN A 342 -15.32 13.32 1.78
CA GLN A 342 -15.96 14.51 1.26
C GLN A 342 -15.50 15.77 2.00
N TRP A 343 -15.55 15.73 3.34
CA TRP A 343 -15.16 16.85 4.20
C TRP A 343 -13.70 17.30 3.96
N VAL A 344 -12.76 16.35 3.84
CA VAL A 344 -11.35 16.68 3.54
C VAL A 344 -11.21 17.25 2.13
N THR A 345 -11.94 16.72 1.14
CA THR A 345 -11.89 17.18 -0.26
C THR A 345 -12.36 18.63 -0.38
N GLU A 346 -13.50 18.96 0.24
CA GLU A 346 -14.08 20.30 0.24
C GLU A 346 -13.12 21.34 0.85
N ARG A 347 -12.50 20.99 1.98
CA ARG A 347 -11.54 21.86 2.68
C ARG A 347 -10.21 22.01 1.96
N SER A 348 -9.68 20.92 1.40
CA SER A 348 -8.46 20.96 0.58
C SER A 348 -8.65 21.79 -0.71
N ALA A 349 -9.86 21.86 -1.26
CA ALA A 349 -10.19 22.75 -2.37
C ALA A 349 -10.26 24.23 -1.94
N SER A 350 -10.75 24.50 -0.73
CA SER A 350 -10.81 25.84 -0.14
C SER A 350 -9.42 26.40 0.23
N GLU A 351 -8.53 25.58 0.79
CA GLU A 351 -7.14 25.95 1.11
C GLU A 351 -6.35 26.26 -0.16
N ARG A 352 -6.51 25.45 -1.22
CA ARG A 352 -5.93 25.73 -2.55
C ARG A 352 -6.43 27.04 -3.18
N ARG A 353 -7.69 27.43 -2.94
CA ARG A 353 -8.23 28.74 -3.38
C ARG A 353 -7.75 29.91 -2.53
N ALA A 354 -7.48 29.71 -1.25
CA ALA A 354 -6.94 30.74 -0.35
C ALA A 354 -5.47 31.05 -0.65
N ILE A 355 -4.67 30.02 -0.98
CA ILE A 355 -3.27 30.17 -1.41
C ILE A 355 -3.16 30.86 -2.79
N ALA A 356 -4.19 30.76 -3.62
CA ALA A 356 -4.24 31.33 -4.97
C ALA A 356 -4.66 32.82 -5.04
N LYS A 357 -4.92 33.51 -3.92
CA LYS A 357 -5.16 34.97 -3.93
C LYS A 357 -3.84 35.74 -4.08
N PRO A 358 -3.70 36.66 -5.05
CA PRO A 358 -2.50 37.46 -5.16
C PRO A 358 -2.41 38.42 -3.97
N LEU A 359 -1.26 38.44 -3.29
CA LEU A 359 -0.94 39.48 -2.31
C LEU A 359 -1.12 40.85 -2.98
N GLN A 360 -2.17 41.57 -2.58
CA GLN A 360 -2.29 42.99 -2.89
C GLN A 360 -1.26 43.76 -2.06
N ALA A 361 -0.47 44.57 -2.74
CA ALA A 361 0.59 45.39 -2.21
C ALA A 361 0.10 46.36 -1.11
N GLN A 362 0.88 46.46 -0.03
CA GLN A 362 1.01 47.69 0.74
C GLN A 362 2.49 47.99 1.02
N PRO A 363 2.86 49.29 1.15
CA PRO A 363 4.19 49.78 0.78
C PRO A 363 5.10 50.07 1.99
N ASN A 364 6.41 49.92 1.75
CA ASN A 364 7.55 50.52 2.46
C ASN A 364 7.59 50.50 4.00
N ALA A 365 8.43 49.63 4.55
CA ALA A 365 9.23 49.94 5.74
C ALA A 365 10.64 49.34 5.60
N SER A 366 11.64 50.18 5.84
CA SER A 366 13.07 49.99 5.60
C SER A 366 13.83 49.29 6.74
N CYS A 367 14.89 48.57 6.35
CA CYS A 367 16.15 48.27 7.09
C CYS A 367 16.12 47.40 8.36
N ASN A 368 16.73 46.20 8.29
CA ASN A 368 18.11 45.98 8.75
C ASN A 368 18.64 44.58 8.38
N GLU A 369 19.86 44.54 7.81
CA GLU A 369 20.61 43.31 7.51
C GLU A 369 21.21 42.70 8.80
N ALA A 370 21.16 41.37 8.91
CA ALA A 370 21.77 40.58 9.98
C ALA A 370 22.92 39.68 9.44
N PRO A 371 23.88 39.26 10.29
CA PRO A 371 25.28 39.11 9.93
C PRO A 371 25.65 37.69 9.48
N VAL A 372 25.37 37.34 8.22
CA VAL A 372 25.88 36.09 7.62
C VAL A 372 26.81 36.37 6.43
N VAL A 373 26.74 37.57 5.86
CA VAL A 373 27.53 37.98 4.68
C VAL A 373 28.94 38.48 5.05
N ALA A 374 29.21 38.79 6.32
CA ALA A 374 30.53 39.22 6.80
C ALA A 374 31.50 38.04 7.10
N LEU A 375 30.98 36.82 7.33
CA LEU A 375 31.82 35.66 7.68
C LEU A 375 32.39 34.96 6.43
N VAL A 376 31.67 35.02 5.30
CA VAL A 376 32.06 34.36 4.04
C VAL A 376 33.10 35.16 3.26
N LYS A 377 33.20 36.48 3.45
CA LYS A 377 34.20 37.32 2.77
C LYS A 377 35.60 37.25 3.39
N THR A 378 35.73 36.85 4.66
CA THR A 378 37.03 36.76 5.35
C THR A 378 37.75 35.43 5.09
N LEU A 379 37.02 34.37 4.69
CA LEU A 379 37.57 33.03 4.44
C LEU A 379 38.11 32.83 3.01
N VAL A 380 37.92 33.78 2.10
CA VAL A 380 38.37 33.68 0.69
C VAL A 380 39.67 34.48 0.42
N GLN A 381 40.25 35.16 1.40
CA GLN A 381 41.42 36.04 1.18
C GLN A 381 42.75 35.67 1.86
N THR A 382 42.86 34.52 2.54
CA THR A 382 44.15 34.08 3.09
C THR A 382 44.75 32.93 2.29
N ARG A 383 45.54 33.27 1.26
CA ARG A 383 46.53 32.34 0.68
C ARG A 383 47.63 32.10 1.70
N SER A 384 47.61 30.98 2.42
CA SER A 384 48.80 30.49 3.11
C SER A 384 48.90 28.96 3.12
N SER A 385 50.09 28.48 2.80
CA SER A 385 50.51 27.09 2.70
C SER A 385 50.78 26.50 4.09
N SER A 386 49.74 26.10 4.82
CA SER A 386 49.89 25.25 6.02
C SER A 386 48.67 24.38 6.38
N ALA A 387 47.72 24.19 5.45
CA ALA A 387 46.50 23.39 5.68
C ALA A 387 46.60 21.94 5.19
N THR A 388 47.79 21.34 5.13
CA THR A 388 48.01 19.93 4.80
C THR A 388 48.27 19.02 6.01
N GLY A 389 48.32 19.60 7.22
CA GLY A 389 48.56 18.86 8.47
C GLY A 389 47.31 18.44 9.26
N LEU A 390 46.21 19.20 9.21
CA LEU A 390 45.01 18.91 10.02
C LEU A 390 44.03 17.92 9.35
N LEU A 391 44.08 17.78 8.03
CA LEU A 391 43.24 16.85 7.26
C LEU A 391 43.79 15.42 7.20
N ARG A 392 45.02 15.18 7.65
CA ARG A 392 45.62 13.82 7.70
C ARG A 392 45.44 13.10 9.04
N THR A 393 45.12 13.82 10.12
CA THR A 393 44.88 13.19 11.43
C THR A 393 43.43 12.72 11.59
N LEU A 394 42.47 13.38 10.94
CA LEU A 394 41.04 13.02 10.98
C LEU A 394 40.66 11.79 10.11
N CYS A 395 41.49 11.42 9.13
CA CYS A 395 41.26 10.22 8.30
C CYS A 395 41.89 8.92 8.85
N SER A 396 42.54 8.94 10.03
CA SER A 396 43.18 7.76 10.62
C SER A 396 42.40 7.10 11.77
N VAL A 397 41.27 7.67 12.19
CA VAL A 397 40.44 7.17 13.30
C VAL A 397 39.19 6.40 12.81
N PHE A 398 38.86 6.43 11.52
CA PHE A 398 37.69 5.72 10.97
C PHE A 398 38.00 4.93 9.70
N ARG A 399 38.64 3.76 9.90
CA ARG A 399 38.56 2.50 9.11
C ARG A 399 39.82 1.70 9.44
N PRO A 400 39.73 0.51 10.09
CA PRO A 400 38.86 -0.58 9.63
C PRO A 400 38.30 -1.50 10.74
N ILE A 401 36.99 -1.78 10.75
CA ILE A 401 36.46 -3.14 10.98
C ILE A 401 35.23 -3.29 10.08
N ILE A 402 35.48 -3.73 8.84
CA ILE A 402 34.50 -4.46 8.04
C ILE A 402 34.88 -5.92 8.22
N GLN A 403 34.11 -6.64 9.05
CA GLN A 403 33.83 -8.07 8.93
C GLN A 403 33.00 -8.51 10.15
N CYS A 404 31.67 -8.37 10.02
CA CYS A 404 30.72 -9.32 10.59
C CYS A 404 29.37 -9.06 9.91
N ASP A 405 29.24 -9.51 8.66
CA ASP A 405 27.94 -9.91 8.14
C ASP A 405 27.52 -11.12 8.97
N LEU A 406 26.38 -11.01 9.66
CA LEU A 406 25.37 -12.04 9.92
C LEU A 406 24.43 -11.52 11.00
N LEU A 407 23.13 -11.48 10.67
CA LEU A 407 21.95 -11.12 11.48
C LEU A 407 21.60 -9.63 11.56
N SER A 408 21.07 -9.10 10.45
CA SER A 408 20.14 -7.97 10.53
C SER A 408 18.85 -8.44 11.24
N PRO A 409 18.38 -7.78 12.30
CA PRO A 409 17.02 -8.03 12.79
C PRO A 409 16.01 -7.58 11.73
N PRO A 410 14.84 -8.25 11.62
CA PRO A 410 13.86 -7.93 10.59
C PRO A 410 13.38 -6.49 10.73
N SER A 411 13.40 -5.73 9.63
CA SER A 411 12.83 -4.39 9.51
C SER A 411 11.35 -4.42 9.90
N TYR A 412 11.03 -3.88 11.06
CA TYR A 412 9.65 -3.80 11.58
C TYR A 412 8.88 -2.70 10.82
N ARG A 413 7.69 -3.03 10.32
CA ARG A 413 6.86 -2.22 9.42
C ARG A 413 5.87 -1.37 10.20
N ASP A 414 5.59 -0.15 9.73
CA ASP A 414 4.49 0.69 10.21
C ASP A 414 3.12 0.08 9.79
N PRO A 415 2.25 -0.31 10.74
CA PRO A 415 0.91 -0.83 10.43
C PRO A 415 0.00 0.18 9.71
N LEU A 416 0.20 1.49 9.89
CA LEU A 416 -0.62 2.55 9.28
C LEU A 416 -0.22 2.86 7.84
N SER A 417 1.08 2.91 7.52
CA SER A 417 1.58 2.97 6.13
C SER A 417 1.17 1.72 5.34
N ASN A 418 1.21 0.54 5.99
CA ASN A 418 0.73 -0.71 5.38
C ASN A 418 -0.77 -0.60 5.04
N ALA A 419 -1.63 -0.16 5.97
CA ALA A 419 -3.07 -0.03 5.71
C ALA A 419 -3.40 0.89 4.51
N LEU A 420 -2.76 2.05 4.39
CA LEU A 420 -2.97 2.97 3.26
C LEU A 420 -2.47 2.39 1.93
N THR A 421 -1.39 1.64 1.98
CA THR A 421 -0.84 0.96 0.80
C THR A 421 -1.77 -0.16 0.34
N GLN A 422 -2.29 -0.96 1.26
CA GLN A 422 -3.27 -1.99 0.94
C GLN A 422 -4.56 -1.38 0.36
N ASP A 423 -4.99 -0.23 0.89
CA ASP A 423 -6.12 0.56 0.39
C ASP A 423 -5.91 1.10 -1.04
N ALA A 424 -4.68 1.51 -1.36
CA ALA A 424 -4.31 1.92 -2.71
C ALA A 424 -4.31 0.71 -3.66
N ILE A 425 -3.85 -0.46 -3.19
CA ILE A 425 -3.89 -1.71 -3.95
C ILE A 425 -5.34 -2.14 -4.23
N ASP A 426 -6.24 -2.05 -3.25
CA ASP A 426 -7.66 -2.38 -3.47
C ASP A 426 -8.35 -1.42 -4.44
N ALA A 427 -8.09 -0.13 -4.30
CA ALA A 427 -8.57 0.87 -5.26
C ALA A 427 -8.01 0.60 -6.67
N LEU A 428 -6.74 0.21 -6.79
CA LEU A 428 -6.15 -0.21 -8.06
C LEU A 428 -6.82 -1.47 -8.61
N ASN A 429 -7.10 -2.47 -7.76
CA ASN A 429 -7.77 -3.72 -8.14
C ASN A 429 -9.22 -3.49 -8.61
N SER A 430 -9.88 -2.43 -8.13
CA SER A 430 -11.20 -2.01 -8.65
C SER A 430 -11.16 -1.59 -10.13
N LEU A 431 -9.99 -1.23 -10.68
CA LEU A 431 -9.81 -0.86 -12.09
C LEU A 431 -9.61 -2.08 -13.01
N GLN A 432 -9.67 -3.30 -12.47
CA GLN A 432 -9.67 -4.52 -13.27
C GLN A 432 -11.05 -4.74 -13.90
N THR A 433 -11.09 -5.18 -15.16
CA THR A 433 -12.34 -5.57 -15.81
C THR A 433 -12.89 -6.85 -15.17
N PRO A 434 -14.13 -6.87 -14.64
CA PRO A 434 -14.73 -8.08 -14.07
C PRO A 434 -14.91 -9.18 -15.12
N PHE A 435 -14.84 -10.45 -14.71
CA PHE A 435 -14.90 -11.62 -15.59
C PHE A 435 -16.08 -11.62 -16.58
N PRO A 436 -17.34 -11.32 -16.17
CA PRO A 436 -18.45 -11.30 -17.12
C PRO A 436 -18.26 -10.26 -18.24
N LEU A 437 -17.73 -9.08 -17.90
CA LEU A 437 -17.47 -8.01 -18.87
C LEU A 437 -16.25 -8.33 -19.74
N PHE A 438 -15.22 -8.95 -19.16
CA PHE A 438 -14.06 -9.44 -19.90
C PHE A 438 -14.46 -10.48 -20.94
N GLU A 439 -15.27 -11.47 -20.57
CA GLU A 439 -15.80 -12.48 -21.49
C GLU A 439 -16.70 -11.86 -22.57
N ALA A 440 -17.55 -10.90 -22.21
CA ALA A 440 -18.40 -10.20 -23.18
C ALA A 440 -17.55 -9.44 -24.22
N ARG A 441 -16.52 -8.71 -23.78
CA ARG A 441 -15.57 -8.02 -24.67
C ARG A 441 -14.82 -9.00 -25.57
N ARG A 442 -14.37 -10.13 -25.00
CA ARG A 442 -13.68 -11.21 -25.73
C ARG A 442 -14.59 -11.78 -26.82
N LYS A 443 -15.84 -12.11 -26.49
CA LYS A 443 -16.84 -12.64 -27.44
C LYS A 443 -17.21 -11.64 -28.53
N ALA A 444 -17.21 -10.34 -28.19
CA ALA A 444 -17.44 -9.26 -29.14
C ALA A 444 -16.23 -8.96 -30.03
N GLY A 445 -15.07 -9.60 -29.81
CA GLY A 445 -13.86 -9.38 -30.61
C GLY A 445 -13.27 -7.98 -30.46
N ILE A 446 -13.48 -7.32 -29.32
CA ILE A 446 -12.97 -5.97 -29.07
C ILE A 446 -11.45 -6.04 -28.85
N ILE A 447 -10.71 -5.44 -29.79
CA ILE A 447 -9.24 -5.38 -29.76
C ILE A 447 -8.75 -3.93 -29.55
N PRO A 448 -7.54 -3.73 -28.99
CA PRO A 448 -6.92 -2.42 -28.90
C PRO A 448 -6.76 -1.74 -30.27
N ASP A 449 -7.08 -0.46 -30.32
CA ASP A 449 -7.01 0.35 -31.53
C ASP A 449 -6.52 1.79 -31.26
N ALA A 450 -6.60 2.67 -32.26
CA ALA A 450 -6.18 4.06 -32.14
C ALA A 450 -6.96 4.87 -31.09
N THR A 451 -8.22 4.49 -30.78
CA THR A 451 -9.03 5.18 -29.76
C THR A 451 -8.42 4.98 -28.36
N PHE A 452 -7.75 3.86 -28.14
CA PHE A 452 -7.07 3.57 -26.88
C PHE A 452 -5.90 4.51 -26.66
N MET A 453 -5.17 4.83 -27.73
CA MET A 453 -4.06 5.78 -27.70
C MET A 453 -4.56 7.21 -27.47
N HIS A 454 -5.66 7.60 -28.12
CA HIS A 454 -6.32 8.88 -27.86
C HIS A 454 -6.67 9.03 -26.37
N ALA A 455 -7.36 8.03 -25.80
CA ALA A 455 -7.72 8.02 -24.39
C ALA A 455 -6.48 8.16 -23.48
N MET A 456 -5.38 7.46 -23.77
CA MET A 456 -4.15 7.59 -22.99
C MET A 456 -3.56 9.00 -23.02
N ARG A 457 -3.57 9.68 -24.18
CA ARG A 457 -3.12 11.08 -24.28
C ARG A 457 -4.01 12.01 -23.47
N VAL A 458 -5.33 11.80 -23.52
CA VAL A 458 -6.28 12.58 -22.69
C VAL A 458 -5.99 12.38 -21.21
N TYR A 459 -5.79 11.14 -20.75
CA TYR A 459 -5.46 10.89 -19.35
C TYR A 459 -4.12 11.50 -18.93
N LEU A 460 -3.10 11.47 -19.80
CA LEU A 460 -1.81 12.13 -19.55
C LEU A 460 -2.00 13.64 -19.33
N THR A 461 -2.80 14.29 -20.18
CA THR A 461 -3.17 15.71 -20.02
C THR A 461 -3.93 15.95 -18.71
N ARG A 462 -4.88 15.06 -18.35
CA ARG A 462 -5.68 15.18 -17.12
C ARG A 462 -4.82 15.10 -15.85
N ILE A 463 -3.70 14.37 -15.88
CA ILE A 463 -2.76 14.33 -14.74
C ILE A 463 -1.72 15.45 -14.78
N GLY A 464 -1.79 16.36 -15.75
CA GLY A 464 -0.99 17.58 -15.82
C GLY A 464 0.29 17.47 -16.64
N TYR A 465 0.41 16.48 -17.54
CA TYR A 465 1.58 16.31 -18.39
C TYR A 465 1.24 16.40 -19.89
N SER A 466 2.22 16.85 -20.66
CA SER A 466 2.22 16.83 -22.12
C SER A 466 3.06 15.66 -22.65
N LEU A 467 2.96 15.38 -23.95
CA LEU A 467 3.79 14.36 -24.60
C LEU A 467 5.28 14.70 -24.51
N SER A 468 5.65 15.97 -24.68
CA SER A 468 7.03 16.44 -24.60
C SER A 468 7.65 16.31 -23.21
N ASP A 469 6.84 16.24 -22.14
CA ASP A 469 7.38 16.00 -20.80
C ASP A 469 8.02 14.62 -20.71
N LEU A 470 7.50 13.64 -21.45
CA LEU A 470 8.01 12.26 -21.47
C LEU A 470 9.40 12.16 -22.12
N ASP A 471 9.78 13.10 -22.99
CA ASP A 471 11.09 13.11 -23.65
C ASP A 471 12.24 13.25 -22.63
N ARG A 472 11.96 13.86 -21.46
CA ARG A 472 12.92 13.99 -20.34
C ARG A 472 13.37 12.64 -19.77
N LEU A 473 12.58 11.59 -19.98
CA LEU A 473 12.83 10.26 -19.43
C LEU A 473 13.77 9.41 -20.28
N ASN A 474 14.18 9.86 -21.48
CA ASN A 474 15.05 9.13 -22.40
C ASN A 474 14.70 7.64 -22.50
N VAL A 475 13.44 7.36 -22.86
CA VAL A 475 12.86 6.02 -22.69
C VAL A 475 13.56 4.97 -23.55
N VAL A 476 14.00 3.88 -22.94
CA VAL A 476 14.35 2.64 -23.65
C VAL A 476 13.10 1.78 -23.72
N HIS A 477 12.55 1.57 -24.92
CA HIS A 477 11.26 0.92 -25.11
C HIS A 477 11.42 -0.49 -25.67
N VAL A 478 10.87 -1.50 -25.00
CA VAL A 478 11.09 -2.92 -25.35
C VAL A 478 9.77 -3.64 -25.58
N ALA A 479 9.63 -4.24 -26.77
CA ALA A 479 8.52 -5.10 -27.16
C ALA A 479 9.01 -6.51 -27.54
N GLY A 480 8.05 -7.42 -27.74
CA GLY A 480 8.33 -8.80 -28.18
C GLY A 480 7.43 -9.86 -27.52
N THR A 481 7.60 -11.12 -27.91
CA THR A 481 6.81 -12.23 -27.35
C THR A 481 7.54 -12.85 -26.16
N LYS A 482 8.81 -13.19 -26.32
CA LYS A 482 9.65 -13.78 -25.27
C LYS A 482 10.91 -12.94 -25.06
N GLY A 483 11.29 -12.72 -23.81
CA GLY A 483 12.53 -12.02 -23.46
C GLY A 483 12.40 -10.54 -23.09
N LYS A 484 11.22 -9.91 -23.25
CA LYS A 484 10.97 -8.49 -22.88
C LYS A 484 11.46 -8.14 -21.47
N GLY A 485 10.86 -8.72 -20.45
CA GLY A 485 11.26 -8.51 -19.06
C GLY A 485 12.74 -8.84 -18.79
N SER A 486 13.30 -9.87 -19.43
CA SER A 486 14.72 -10.20 -19.28
C SER A 486 15.63 -9.10 -19.83
N THR A 487 15.33 -8.62 -21.05
CA THR A 487 16.05 -7.52 -21.69
C THR A 487 15.91 -6.24 -20.88
N CYS A 488 14.71 -5.90 -20.41
CA CYS A 488 14.50 -4.72 -19.57
C CYS A 488 15.30 -4.77 -18.26
N ALA A 489 15.32 -5.93 -17.59
CA ALA A 489 16.09 -6.11 -16.36
C ALA A 489 17.61 -6.01 -16.60
N PHE A 490 18.11 -6.53 -17.73
CA PHE A 490 19.52 -6.34 -18.10
C PHE A 490 19.84 -4.87 -18.37
N VAL A 491 19.00 -4.14 -19.13
CA VAL A 491 19.22 -2.71 -19.38
C VAL A 491 19.21 -1.92 -18.07
N ASP A 492 18.20 -2.13 -17.21
CA ASP A 492 18.11 -1.46 -15.91
C ASP A 492 19.34 -1.75 -15.03
N SER A 493 19.78 -3.01 -14.99
CA SER A 493 20.97 -3.39 -14.22
C SER A 493 22.24 -2.72 -14.76
N ILE A 494 22.45 -2.71 -16.08
CA ILE A 494 23.60 -2.04 -16.72
C ILE A 494 23.59 -0.54 -16.40
N LEU A 495 22.45 0.13 -16.59
CA LEU A 495 22.30 1.56 -16.29
C LEU A 495 22.53 1.85 -14.79
N ALA A 496 22.11 0.96 -13.90
CA ALA A 496 22.36 1.08 -12.46
C ALA A 496 23.82 0.84 -12.06
N GLN A 497 24.59 0.02 -12.79
CA GLN A 497 26.05 -0.06 -12.60
C GLN A 497 26.70 1.27 -12.98
N TYR A 498 26.33 1.84 -14.14
CA TYR A 498 26.81 3.13 -14.60
C TYR A 498 26.43 4.28 -13.66
N GLN A 499 25.20 4.31 -13.16
CA GLN A 499 24.76 5.30 -12.18
C GLN A 499 25.64 5.27 -10.93
N ARG A 500 26.05 4.08 -10.46
CA ARG A 500 26.91 3.94 -9.28
C ARG A 500 28.36 4.32 -9.53
N THR A 501 28.91 4.01 -10.70
CA THR A 501 30.33 4.25 -11.00
C THR A 501 30.61 5.62 -11.62
N HIS A 502 29.67 6.16 -12.38
CA HIS A 502 29.83 7.39 -13.17
C HIS A 502 28.82 8.50 -12.84
N ALA A 503 27.84 8.25 -11.96
CA ALA A 503 26.75 9.19 -11.65
C ALA A 503 25.93 9.63 -12.89
N ALA A 504 25.91 8.79 -13.94
CA ALA A 504 25.18 9.01 -15.18
C ALA A 504 24.59 7.68 -15.68
N PRO A 505 23.27 7.57 -15.92
CA PRO A 505 22.22 8.55 -15.59
C PRO A 505 22.17 8.86 -14.09
N ARG A 506 21.61 10.01 -13.69
CA ARG A 506 21.51 10.39 -12.28
C ARG A 506 20.53 9.49 -11.53
N LYS A 507 19.42 9.16 -12.18
CA LYS A 507 18.38 8.30 -11.61
C LYS A 507 17.73 7.46 -12.72
N THR A 508 17.75 6.13 -12.56
CA THR A 508 17.12 5.22 -13.52
C THR A 508 15.69 4.89 -13.10
N GLY A 509 14.83 4.65 -14.08
CA GLY A 509 13.49 4.10 -13.89
C GLY A 509 13.33 2.78 -14.64
N LEU A 510 12.52 1.87 -14.10
CA LEU A 510 12.10 0.66 -14.80
C LEU A 510 10.59 0.46 -14.63
N PHE A 511 9.89 0.30 -15.75
CA PHE A 511 8.48 -0.08 -15.80
C PHE A 511 8.30 -1.45 -16.46
N ILE A 512 7.82 -2.44 -15.70
CA ILE A 512 7.67 -3.84 -16.15
C ILE A 512 6.30 -4.44 -15.83
N SER A 513 5.95 -5.52 -16.53
CA SER A 513 4.74 -6.27 -16.26
C SER A 513 4.81 -7.75 -16.66
N PRO A 514 4.14 -8.67 -15.93
CA PRO A 514 3.48 -8.45 -14.64
C PRO A 514 4.48 -8.31 -13.48
N HIS A 515 3.98 -8.04 -12.27
CA HIS A 515 4.77 -8.20 -11.04
C HIS A 515 4.82 -9.69 -10.64
N LEU A 516 5.80 -10.06 -9.82
CA LEU A 516 5.92 -11.41 -9.26
C LEU A 516 5.38 -11.49 -7.82
N VAL A 517 5.80 -10.63 -6.89
CA VAL A 517 5.39 -10.69 -5.48
C VAL A 517 4.59 -9.47 -5.03
N SER A 518 4.95 -8.28 -5.51
CA SER A 518 4.26 -7.01 -5.19
C SER A 518 4.08 -6.12 -6.41
N VAL A 519 2.95 -5.41 -6.50
CA VAL A 519 2.69 -4.42 -7.57
C VAL A 519 3.75 -3.33 -7.65
N ARG A 520 4.42 -3.00 -6.54
CA ARG A 520 5.52 -2.04 -6.50
C ARG A 520 6.70 -2.45 -7.37
N GLU A 521 6.89 -3.74 -7.64
CA GLU A 521 7.95 -4.23 -8.53
C GLU A 521 7.84 -3.72 -9.96
N ARG A 522 6.63 -3.32 -10.36
CA ARG A 522 6.36 -2.78 -11.69
C ARG A 522 6.96 -1.41 -11.90
N ILE A 523 7.20 -0.65 -10.84
CA ILE A 523 7.77 0.70 -10.91
C ILE A 523 9.01 0.72 -10.03
N ARG A 524 10.18 0.73 -10.63
CA ARG A 524 11.46 0.77 -9.89
C ARG A 524 12.20 2.05 -10.16
N ILE A 525 12.91 2.51 -9.13
CA ILE A 525 13.88 3.60 -9.21
C ILE A 525 15.22 3.04 -8.77
N ASN A 526 16.27 3.26 -9.57
CA ASN A 526 17.62 2.74 -9.30
C ASN A 526 17.60 1.23 -9.01
N SER A 527 16.91 0.46 -9.87
CA SER A 527 16.71 -1.00 -9.77
C SER A 527 15.99 -1.50 -8.52
N LYS A 528 15.40 -0.63 -7.69
CA LYS A 528 14.62 -1.02 -6.50
C LYS A 528 13.14 -0.67 -6.69
N PRO A 529 12.20 -1.57 -6.35
CA PRO A 529 10.77 -1.21 -6.26
C PRO A 529 10.59 0.07 -5.45
N ILE A 530 9.64 0.93 -5.87
CA ILE A 530 9.28 2.09 -5.04
C ILE A 530 8.77 1.63 -3.66
N SER A 531 8.95 2.48 -2.65
CA SER A 531 8.44 2.20 -1.30
C SER A 531 6.91 2.23 -1.27
N GLU A 532 6.35 1.65 -0.22
CA GLU A 532 4.91 1.71 0.10
C GLU A 532 4.41 3.17 0.18
N ASP A 533 5.17 4.04 0.83
CA ASP A 533 4.84 5.47 0.93
C ASP A 533 4.83 6.17 -0.43
N LEU A 534 5.84 5.94 -1.28
CA LEU A 534 5.88 6.53 -2.62
C LEU A 534 4.75 5.96 -3.49
N PHE A 535 4.48 4.67 -3.40
CA PHE A 535 3.38 4.04 -4.13
C PHE A 535 2.05 4.71 -3.73
N THR A 536 1.75 4.78 -2.44
CA THR A 536 0.52 5.36 -1.89
C THR A 536 0.37 6.83 -2.27
N LYS A 537 1.43 7.62 -2.08
CA LYS A 537 1.45 9.05 -2.44
C LYS A 537 1.10 9.26 -3.92
N TYR A 538 1.86 8.62 -4.81
CA TYR A 538 1.69 8.85 -6.25
C TYR A 538 0.43 8.22 -6.83
N PHE A 539 -0.05 7.12 -6.21
CA PHE A 539 -1.37 6.58 -6.50
C PHE A 539 -2.45 7.63 -6.24
N TYR A 540 -2.54 8.17 -5.02
CA TYR A 540 -3.62 9.12 -4.71
C TYR A 540 -3.49 10.45 -5.45
N GLU A 541 -2.28 10.95 -5.70
CA GLU A 541 -2.09 12.15 -6.54
C GLU A 541 -2.70 11.98 -7.94
N ILE A 542 -2.49 10.82 -8.59
CA ILE A 542 -3.12 10.54 -9.89
C ILE A 542 -4.61 10.27 -9.73
N TRP A 543 -4.99 9.49 -8.73
CA TRP A 543 -6.37 9.13 -8.46
C TRP A 543 -7.26 10.37 -8.34
N ASP A 544 -6.77 11.39 -7.65
CA ASP A 544 -7.48 12.64 -7.40
C ASP A 544 -7.45 13.54 -8.63
N ARG A 545 -6.28 13.70 -9.30
CA ARG A 545 -6.18 14.50 -10.53
C ARG A 545 -7.12 13.99 -11.62
N LEU A 546 -7.20 12.68 -11.82
CA LEU A 546 -8.13 12.08 -12.77
C LEU A 546 -9.60 12.30 -12.39
N GLY A 547 -9.92 12.22 -11.08
CA GLY A 547 -11.26 12.52 -10.55
C GLY A 547 -11.68 13.95 -10.83
N THR A 548 -10.90 14.92 -10.37
CA THR A 548 -11.17 16.36 -10.53
C THR A 548 -11.22 16.78 -12.01
N ALA A 549 -10.33 16.25 -12.84
CA ALA A 549 -10.33 16.60 -14.26
C ALA A 549 -11.56 16.08 -15.02
N ALA A 550 -12.12 14.94 -14.61
CA ALA A 550 -13.35 14.41 -15.21
C ALA A 550 -14.58 15.28 -14.87
N GLU A 551 -14.65 15.80 -13.65
CA GLU A 551 -15.71 16.73 -13.23
C GLU A 551 -15.68 18.02 -14.05
N HIS A 552 -14.49 18.58 -14.31
CA HIS A 552 -14.34 19.78 -15.13
C HIS A 552 -14.58 19.55 -16.63
N ALA A 553 -14.40 18.31 -17.11
CA ALA A 553 -14.60 17.94 -18.51
C ALA A 553 -16.07 17.56 -18.84
N ALA A 554 -16.99 17.67 -17.87
CA ALA A 554 -18.41 17.38 -18.06
C ALA A 554 -19.01 18.28 -19.16
N GLY A 555 -19.29 17.69 -20.33
CA GLY A 555 -19.84 18.37 -21.50
C GLY A 555 -18.85 18.64 -22.65
N GLY A 556 -17.57 18.26 -22.52
CA GLY A 556 -16.60 18.32 -23.61
C GLY A 556 -16.64 17.10 -24.56
N PRO A 557 -15.89 17.11 -25.67
CA PRO A 557 -15.84 16.00 -26.64
C PRO A 557 -15.35 14.67 -26.04
N ASP A 558 -14.59 14.73 -24.94
CA ASP A 558 -14.06 13.57 -24.21
C ASP A 558 -14.88 13.21 -22.96
N ALA A 559 -16.09 13.76 -22.79
CA ALA A 559 -16.95 13.52 -21.62
C ALA A 559 -17.44 12.06 -21.50
N SER A 560 -17.37 11.28 -22.58
CA SER A 560 -17.74 9.86 -22.60
C SER A 560 -16.61 8.92 -22.12
N LEU A 561 -15.39 9.43 -21.94
CA LEU A 561 -14.29 8.64 -21.37
C LEU A 561 -14.53 8.41 -19.88
N GLU A 562 -14.30 7.18 -19.43
CA GLU A 562 -14.31 6.84 -18.01
C GLU A 562 -13.42 7.80 -17.19
N THR A 563 -13.77 8.00 -15.92
CA THR A 563 -13.01 8.91 -15.04
C THR A 563 -11.56 8.45 -14.89
N ARG A 564 -11.34 7.13 -14.73
CA ARG A 564 -10.03 6.52 -14.52
C ARG A 564 -9.83 5.38 -15.52
N PRO A 565 -8.62 5.21 -16.08
CA PRO A 565 -8.36 4.13 -17.00
C PRO A 565 -8.25 2.77 -16.31
N LEU A 566 -8.32 1.70 -17.10
CA LEU A 566 -8.12 0.33 -16.64
C LEU A 566 -6.74 0.12 -15.98
N TYR A 567 -6.66 -0.87 -15.09
CA TYR A 567 -5.49 -1.24 -14.27
C TYR A 567 -4.12 -0.98 -14.91
N GLY A 568 -3.82 -1.58 -16.06
CA GLY A 568 -2.49 -1.47 -16.69
C GLY A 568 -2.16 -0.07 -17.23
N ARG A 569 -3.18 0.64 -17.73
CA ARG A 569 -3.05 2.03 -18.21
C ARG A 569 -2.87 3.00 -17.04
N TYR A 570 -3.59 2.77 -15.95
CA TYR A 570 -3.41 3.53 -14.71
C TYR A 570 -1.97 3.41 -14.21
N LEU A 571 -1.43 2.18 -14.14
CA LEU A 571 -0.03 1.96 -13.74
C LEU A 571 0.97 2.58 -14.72
N THR A 572 0.65 2.66 -16.01
CA THR A 572 1.49 3.36 -16.98
C THR A 572 1.54 4.86 -16.67
N LEU A 573 0.39 5.50 -16.42
CA LEU A 573 0.32 6.90 -15.99
C LEU A 573 1.09 7.12 -14.67
N MET A 574 0.91 6.19 -13.72
CA MET A 574 1.62 6.20 -12.44
C MET A 574 3.13 6.14 -12.63
N SER A 575 3.63 5.28 -13.51
CA SER A 575 5.07 5.20 -13.77
C SER A 575 5.62 6.53 -14.29
N TRP A 576 4.94 7.20 -15.24
CA TRP A 576 5.41 8.49 -15.75
C TRP A 576 5.37 9.57 -14.67
N HIS A 577 4.30 9.65 -13.90
CA HIS A 577 4.20 10.62 -12.81
C HIS A 577 5.30 10.41 -11.77
N VAL A 578 5.52 9.16 -11.34
CA VAL A 578 6.61 8.80 -10.42
C VAL A 578 7.95 9.23 -11.00
N PHE A 579 8.26 8.84 -12.24
CA PHE A 579 9.56 9.13 -12.86
C PHE A 579 9.80 10.62 -13.08
N LEU A 580 8.78 11.38 -13.47
CA LEU A 580 8.88 12.83 -13.65
C LEU A 580 9.03 13.57 -12.31
N GLN A 581 8.28 13.18 -11.28
CA GLN A 581 8.37 13.79 -9.94
C GLN A 581 9.70 13.45 -9.25
N GLU A 582 10.18 12.22 -9.43
CA GLU A 582 11.44 11.76 -8.85
C GLU A 582 12.67 12.21 -9.64
N GLY A 583 12.50 12.82 -10.82
CA GLY A 583 13.61 13.31 -11.63
C GLY A 583 14.45 12.19 -12.26
N VAL A 584 13.80 11.09 -12.66
CA VAL A 584 14.41 10.05 -13.50
C VAL A 584 14.80 10.65 -14.85
N ASP A 585 16.03 10.37 -15.29
CA ASP A 585 16.56 10.87 -16.56
C ASP A 585 16.84 9.76 -17.58
N ALA A 586 16.69 8.49 -17.21
CA ALA A 586 16.63 7.35 -18.13
C ALA A 586 15.66 6.27 -17.62
N ALA A 587 14.63 5.94 -18.39
CA ALA A 587 13.61 4.97 -17.99
C ALA A 587 13.49 3.81 -18.99
N VAL A 588 13.45 2.58 -18.50
CA VAL A 588 13.26 1.38 -19.31
C VAL A 588 11.80 0.94 -19.23
N TYR A 589 11.14 0.78 -20.38
CA TYR A 589 9.73 0.41 -20.47
C TYR A 589 9.55 -0.91 -21.21
N GLU A 590 8.94 -1.88 -20.54
CA GLU A 590 8.36 -3.06 -21.18
C GLU A 590 6.94 -2.76 -21.68
N THR A 591 6.64 -3.11 -22.93
CA THR A 591 5.25 -3.11 -23.42
C THR A 591 4.43 -4.20 -22.73
N GLY A 592 3.18 -3.91 -22.36
CA GLY A 592 2.24 -4.89 -21.82
C GLY A 592 1.78 -5.89 -22.87
N ILE A 593 0.97 -5.45 -23.83
CA ILE A 593 0.44 -6.30 -24.91
C ILE A 593 0.60 -5.59 -26.26
N GLY A 594 1.19 -6.29 -27.23
CA GLY A 594 1.41 -5.75 -28.57
C GLY A 594 2.57 -4.77 -28.61
N GLY A 595 2.28 -3.53 -29.00
CA GLY A 595 3.24 -2.43 -29.17
C GLY A 595 2.56 -1.17 -29.71
N GLU A 596 2.01 -1.22 -30.92
CA GLU A 596 1.37 -0.09 -31.62
C GLU A 596 0.30 0.62 -30.77
N TYR A 597 -0.58 -0.16 -30.14
CA TYR A 597 -1.68 0.34 -29.29
C TYR A 597 -1.46 0.04 -27.79
N ASP A 598 -0.21 -0.24 -27.40
CA ASP A 598 0.13 -0.43 -25.99
C ASP A 598 0.14 0.93 -25.28
N ALA A 599 -0.28 0.95 -24.01
CA ALA A 599 -0.36 2.17 -23.21
C ALA A 599 0.97 2.92 -23.14
N THR A 600 2.09 2.20 -23.17
CA THR A 600 3.44 2.78 -23.11
C THR A 600 3.86 3.49 -24.41
N ASN A 601 3.20 3.21 -25.54
CA ASN A 601 3.56 3.75 -26.87
C ASN A 601 3.10 5.20 -27.12
N VAL A 602 2.66 5.89 -26.07
CA VAL A 602 2.45 7.35 -26.05
C VAL A 602 3.76 8.10 -26.20
N VAL A 603 4.89 7.49 -25.78
CA VAL A 603 6.24 8.05 -25.93
C VAL A 603 6.56 8.27 -27.41
N GLU A 604 6.88 9.50 -27.81
CA GLU A 604 7.12 9.84 -29.21
C GLU A 604 8.60 9.75 -29.61
N GLN A 605 9.53 10.03 -28.68
CA GLN A 605 10.97 10.03 -28.92
C GLN A 605 11.72 9.17 -27.89
N PRO A 606 11.62 7.83 -27.97
CA PRO A 606 12.43 6.95 -27.12
C PRO A 606 13.94 7.15 -27.40
N ALA A 607 14.78 6.94 -26.41
CA ALA A 607 16.23 6.88 -26.60
C ALA A 607 16.64 5.69 -27.49
N ALA A 608 15.92 4.57 -27.39
CA ALA A 608 16.06 3.41 -28.27
C ALA A 608 14.83 2.50 -28.19
N ALA A 609 14.57 1.75 -29.25
CA ALA A 609 13.52 0.72 -29.29
C ALA A 609 14.13 -0.68 -29.51
N GLY A 610 13.65 -1.68 -28.77
CA GLY A 610 14.12 -3.07 -28.84
C GLY A 610 13.00 -4.07 -29.08
N ILE A 611 13.14 -4.93 -30.09
CA ILE A 611 12.22 -6.02 -30.37
C ILE A 611 12.88 -7.36 -30.03
N THR A 612 12.42 -7.97 -28.94
CA THR A 612 12.85 -9.32 -28.52
C THR A 612 12.24 -10.40 -29.41
N THR A 613 12.53 -11.68 -29.14
CA THR A 613 12.06 -12.80 -29.98
C THR A 613 10.54 -12.79 -30.15
N LEU A 614 10.11 -12.92 -31.40
CA LEU A 614 8.71 -12.95 -31.82
C LEU A 614 8.22 -14.38 -31.99
N GLY A 615 6.95 -14.59 -31.63
CA GLY A 615 6.26 -15.87 -31.71
C GLY A 615 4.76 -15.69 -31.49
N ILE A 616 4.00 -16.76 -31.70
CA ILE A 616 2.55 -16.76 -31.51
C ILE A 616 2.22 -16.57 -30.03
N ASP A 617 1.48 -15.52 -29.73
CA ASP A 617 0.99 -15.18 -28.40
C ASP A 617 -0.16 -14.19 -28.51
N HIS A 618 -1.05 -14.17 -27.51
CA HIS A 618 -2.21 -13.28 -27.46
C HIS A 618 -3.08 -13.27 -28.74
N VAL A 619 -3.33 -14.46 -29.33
CA VAL A 619 -4.02 -14.62 -30.61
C VAL A 619 -5.34 -13.86 -30.71
N GLN A 620 -6.11 -13.83 -29.62
CA GLN A 620 -7.40 -13.15 -29.56
C GLN A 620 -7.31 -11.61 -29.64
N ILE A 621 -6.13 -11.04 -29.37
CA ILE A 621 -5.91 -9.58 -29.30
C ILE A 621 -5.04 -9.10 -30.47
N LEU A 622 -3.98 -9.84 -30.79
CA LEU A 622 -2.96 -9.43 -31.77
C LEU A 622 -3.10 -10.14 -33.12
N GLY A 623 -4.01 -11.12 -33.21
CA GLY A 623 -4.21 -11.95 -34.40
C GLY A 623 -3.56 -13.33 -34.31
N ASP A 624 -4.01 -14.21 -35.19
CA ASP A 624 -3.68 -15.62 -35.30
C ASP A 624 -2.42 -15.94 -36.10
N SER A 625 -1.71 -14.91 -36.58
CA SER A 625 -0.51 -15.07 -37.40
C SER A 625 0.67 -14.30 -36.83
N ILE A 626 1.87 -14.80 -37.10
CA ILE A 626 3.11 -14.17 -36.64
C ILE A 626 3.32 -12.80 -37.29
N GLU A 627 2.83 -12.60 -38.51
CA GLU A 627 2.89 -11.34 -39.24
C GLU A 627 2.07 -10.25 -38.53
N LYS A 628 0.83 -10.54 -38.14
CA LYS A 628 -0.04 -9.60 -37.40
C LYS A 628 0.58 -9.22 -36.05
N ILE A 629 1.11 -10.21 -35.33
CA ILE A 629 1.79 -10.01 -34.05
C ILE A 629 3.06 -9.15 -34.23
N SER A 630 3.83 -9.41 -35.28
CA SER A 630 5.05 -8.66 -35.61
C SER A 630 4.73 -7.21 -35.97
N TRP A 631 3.65 -6.96 -36.71
CA TRP A 631 3.17 -5.63 -37.07
C TRP A 631 2.87 -4.79 -35.83
N HIS A 632 2.14 -5.36 -34.86
CA HIS A 632 1.83 -4.67 -33.61
C HIS A 632 3.11 -4.36 -32.83
N LYS A 633 4.02 -5.32 -32.68
CA LYS A 633 5.23 -5.14 -31.85
C LYS A 633 6.22 -4.15 -32.47
N ALA A 634 6.33 -4.14 -33.79
CA ALA A 634 7.06 -3.13 -34.56
C ALA A 634 6.58 -1.69 -34.32
N GLY A 635 5.38 -1.52 -33.75
CA GLY A 635 4.76 -0.21 -33.56
C GLY A 635 5.51 0.75 -32.65
N ILE A 636 6.38 0.23 -31.77
CA ILE A 636 7.21 1.04 -30.86
C ILE A 636 8.43 1.66 -31.55
N MET A 637 8.74 1.29 -32.81
CA MET A 637 9.78 1.96 -33.57
C MET A 637 9.34 3.40 -33.89
N LYS A 638 10.19 4.38 -33.58
CA LYS A 638 9.91 5.80 -33.79
C LYS A 638 11.03 6.45 -34.59
N ARG A 639 10.65 7.31 -35.53
CA ARG A 639 11.58 8.05 -36.39
C ARG A 639 12.59 8.84 -35.54
N GLY A 640 13.86 8.82 -35.94
CA GLY A 640 14.94 9.51 -35.23
C GLY A 640 15.47 8.78 -33.99
N SER A 641 14.90 7.61 -33.66
CA SER A 641 15.37 6.74 -32.57
C SER A 641 15.97 5.46 -33.16
N PRO A 642 17.11 4.96 -32.65
CA PRO A 642 17.66 3.68 -33.09
C PRO A 642 16.72 2.53 -32.70
N ALA A 643 16.59 1.54 -33.59
CA ALA A 643 15.82 0.33 -33.34
C ALA A 643 16.69 -0.93 -33.49
N PHE A 644 16.52 -1.86 -32.56
CA PHE A 644 17.29 -3.10 -32.50
C PHE A 644 16.36 -4.31 -32.42
N THR A 645 16.73 -5.41 -33.07
CA THR A 645 16.07 -6.71 -32.93
C THR A 645 17.10 -7.81 -32.81
N VAL A 646 16.72 -8.96 -32.26
CA VAL A 646 17.51 -10.20 -32.38
C VAL A 646 17.14 -10.94 -33.67
N GLU A 647 17.84 -12.03 -33.98
CA GLU A 647 17.44 -12.96 -35.04
C GLU A 647 15.96 -13.39 -34.87
N GLN A 648 15.17 -13.24 -35.93
CA GLN A 648 13.76 -13.61 -35.98
C GLN A 648 13.54 -14.68 -37.05
N VAL A 649 12.39 -15.37 -36.98
CA VAL A 649 11.95 -16.21 -38.09
C VAL A 649 11.68 -15.36 -39.34
N PRO A 650 11.84 -15.89 -40.57
CA PRO A 650 11.82 -15.10 -41.79
C PRO A 650 10.59 -14.21 -41.99
N SER A 651 9.39 -14.71 -41.67
CA SER A 651 8.15 -13.95 -41.80
C SER A 651 8.09 -12.75 -40.83
N ALA A 652 8.48 -12.96 -39.57
CA ALA A 652 8.59 -11.89 -38.59
C ALA A 652 9.66 -10.86 -38.99
N ALA A 653 10.84 -11.33 -39.41
CA ALA A 653 11.94 -10.48 -39.86
C ALA A 653 11.53 -9.58 -41.04
N GLN A 654 10.75 -10.11 -41.98
CA GLN A 654 10.25 -9.33 -43.12
C GLN A 654 9.31 -8.22 -42.65
N VAL A 655 8.34 -8.53 -41.79
CA VAL A 655 7.41 -7.51 -41.27
C VAL A 655 8.15 -6.44 -40.48
N LEU A 656 9.16 -6.80 -39.68
CA LEU A 656 9.96 -5.81 -38.97
C LEU A 656 10.71 -4.87 -39.93
N ARG A 657 11.27 -5.38 -41.04
CA ARG A 657 11.90 -4.55 -42.07
C ARG A 657 10.90 -3.63 -42.76
N ASP A 658 9.77 -4.17 -43.21
CA ASP A 658 8.73 -3.40 -43.89
C ASP A 658 8.20 -2.25 -43.00
N ARG A 659 8.03 -2.52 -41.69
CA ARG A 659 7.61 -1.52 -40.71
C ARG A 659 8.70 -0.49 -40.40
N ALA A 660 9.96 -0.91 -40.39
CA ALA A 660 11.08 0.01 -40.22
C ALA A 660 11.16 0.99 -41.40
N ASP A 661 11.00 0.48 -42.63
CA ASP A 661 10.94 1.29 -43.85
C ASP A 661 9.73 2.25 -43.85
N GLU A 662 8.53 1.75 -43.51
CA GLU A 662 7.31 2.56 -43.39
C GLU A 662 7.49 3.73 -42.40
N LYS A 663 8.16 3.47 -41.26
CA LYS A 663 8.38 4.48 -40.22
C LYS A 663 9.65 5.32 -40.44
N GLY A 664 10.44 5.01 -41.46
CA GLY A 664 11.72 5.67 -41.75
C GLY A 664 12.76 5.50 -40.63
N VAL A 665 12.89 4.28 -40.10
CA VAL A 665 13.76 3.91 -38.99
C VAL A 665 14.78 2.87 -39.47
N THR A 666 16.04 3.01 -39.08
CA THR A 666 17.04 1.95 -39.31
C THR A 666 16.91 0.86 -38.25
N LEU A 667 16.49 -0.32 -38.66
CA LEU A 667 16.44 -1.50 -37.79
C LEU A 667 17.75 -2.30 -37.89
N THR A 668 18.44 -2.46 -36.77
CA THR A 668 19.67 -3.25 -36.66
C THR A 668 19.38 -4.61 -36.05
N THR A 669 19.77 -5.70 -36.72
CA THR A 669 19.74 -7.03 -36.10
C THR A 669 21.02 -7.23 -35.30
N VAL A 670 20.90 -7.51 -34.00
CA VAL A 670 22.02 -7.80 -33.12
C VAL A 670 22.23 -9.31 -33.03
N ASP A 671 23.45 -9.74 -33.34
CA ASP A 671 23.90 -11.11 -33.11
C ASP A 671 24.29 -11.29 -31.64
N PRO A 672 24.38 -12.54 -31.12
CA PRO A 672 25.00 -12.79 -29.83
C PRO A 672 26.41 -12.20 -29.84
N ASP A 673 26.55 -11.08 -29.15
CA ASP A 673 27.71 -10.22 -29.22
C ASP A 673 28.98 -11.03 -28.87
N ALA A 674 29.99 -11.00 -29.76
CA ALA A 674 31.25 -11.69 -29.53
C ALA A 674 31.91 -11.26 -28.20
N ARG A 675 31.63 -10.04 -27.73
CA ARG A 675 32.08 -9.50 -26.44
C ARG A 675 31.44 -10.21 -25.24
N LEU A 676 30.34 -10.97 -25.42
CA LEU A 676 29.70 -11.80 -24.39
C LEU A 676 30.40 -13.16 -24.18
N GLY A 677 31.50 -13.45 -24.89
CA GLY A 677 32.18 -14.75 -24.83
C GLY A 677 32.52 -15.21 -23.42
N SER A 678 33.03 -14.30 -22.57
CA SER A 678 33.41 -14.57 -21.18
C SER A 678 32.33 -14.25 -20.14
N VAL A 679 31.22 -13.60 -20.54
CA VAL A 679 30.18 -13.10 -19.63
C VAL A 679 29.24 -14.24 -19.21
N LYS A 680 29.05 -14.41 -17.89
CA LYS A 680 28.21 -15.44 -17.28
C LYS A 680 26.73 -15.06 -17.27
N VAL A 681 26.12 -15.07 -18.45
CA VAL A 681 24.67 -14.89 -18.60
C VAL A 681 23.92 -16.10 -18.00
N ARG A 682 22.86 -15.87 -17.22
CA ARG A 682 22.05 -16.91 -16.57
C ARG A 682 20.58 -16.88 -17.04
N PRO A 683 20.00 -18.03 -17.44
CA PRO A 683 20.70 -19.27 -17.79
C PRO A 683 21.62 -19.06 -19.00
N ASN A 684 22.70 -19.83 -19.11
CA ASN A 684 23.67 -19.71 -20.20
C ASN A 684 23.15 -20.38 -21.49
N GLU A 685 22.05 -19.86 -22.00
CA GLU A 685 21.30 -20.39 -23.14
C GLU A 685 21.26 -19.38 -24.28
N ARG A 686 21.12 -19.86 -25.52
CA ARG A 686 21.14 -19.00 -26.72
C ARG A 686 20.11 -17.86 -26.65
N PHE A 687 18.89 -18.15 -26.21
CA PHE A 687 17.82 -17.14 -26.11
C PHE A 687 18.16 -16.03 -25.12
N GLN A 688 18.81 -16.36 -23.99
CA GLN A 688 19.17 -15.38 -22.98
C GLN A 688 20.40 -14.57 -23.39
N ARG A 689 21.35 -15.19 -24.12
CA ARG A 689 22.44 -14.47 -24.79
C ARG A 689 21.93 -13.48 -25.83
N ASN A 690 20.87 -13.83 -26.58
CA ASN A 690 20.20 -12.89 -27.48
C ASN A 690 19.58 -11.71 -26.71
N ASN A 691 18.89 -11.98 -25.59
CA ASN A 691 18.34 -10.93 -24.74
C ASN A 691 19.43 -10.00 -24.17
N ALA A 692 20.56 -10.57 -23.75
CA ALA A 692 21.72 -9.82 -23.26
C ALA A 692 22.35 -8.95 -24.36
N ALA A 693 22.54 -9.48 -25.58
CA ALA A 693 23.07 -8.71 -26.70
C ALA A 693 22.16 -7.53 -27.08
N LEU A 694 20.84 -7.75 -27.08
CA LEU A 694 19.87 -6.68 -27.28
C LEU A 694 19.93 -5.63 -26.15
N ALA A 695 20.04 -6.07 -24.90
CA ALA A 695 20.16 -5.17 -23.75
C ALA A 695 21.44 -4.32 -23.81
N VAL A 696 22.56 -4.89 -24.25
CA VAL A 696 23.81 -4.15 -24.49
C VAL A 696 23.58 -3.03 -25.49
N ALA A 697 23.05 -3.33 -26.68
CA ALA A 697 22.82 -2.32 -27.72
C ALA A 697 21.86 -1.20 -27.27
N LEU A 698 20.81 -1.57 -26.52
CA LEU A 698 19.86 -0.60 -25.96
C LEU A 698 20.49 0.29 -24.90
N ALA A 699 21.30 -0.27 -24.00
CA ALA A 699 22.01 0.49 -22.97
C ALA A 699 23.07 1.41 -23.59
N GLU A 700 23.81 0.95 -24.59
CA GLU A 700 24.77 1.79 -25.35
C GLU A 700 24.07 2.98 -26.01
N ALA A 701 22.93 2.75 -26.66
CA ALA A 701 22.14 3.82 -27.28
C ALA A 701 21.60 4.82 -26.24
N ALA A 702 21.10 4.36 -25.10
CA ALA A 702 20.62 5.22 -24.01
C ALA A 702 21.75 6.07 -23.41
N LEU A 703 22.89 5.45 -23.10
CA LEU A 703 24.07 6.15 -22.56
C LEU A 703 24.61 7.17 -23.57
N THR A 704 24.65 6.83 -24.85
CA THR A 704 25.06 7.76 -25.93
C THR A 704 24.10 8.95 -26.02
N LYS A 705 22.78 8.72 -25.92
CA LYS A 705 21.75 9.77 -25.91
C LYS A 705 21.93 10.74 -24.74
N LEU A 706 22.40 10.25 -23.60
CA LEU A 706 22.72 11.03 -22.40
C LEU A 706 24.10 11.73 -22.47
N GLY A 707 24.86 11.55 -23.55
CA GLY A 707 26.20 12.12 -23.71
C GLY A 707 27.29 11.40 -22.91
N VAL A 708 27.05 10.16 -22.47
CA VAL A 708 28.06 9.32 -21.79
C VAL A 708 29.00 8.72 -22.83
N ALA A 709 30.31 8.96 -22.68
CA ALA A 709 31.31 8.37 -23.54
C ALA A 709 31.50 6.87 -23.21
N LEU A 710 31.30 6.02 -24.20
CA LEU A 710 31.47 4.57 -24.05
C LEU A 710 32.90 4.14 -24.44
N PRO A 711 33.52 3.20 -23.69
CA PRO A 711 34.79 2.59 -24.08
C PRO A 711 34.69 1.92 -25.45
N GLY A 712 35.79 1.93 -26.22
CA GLY A 712 35.83 1.41 -27.59
C GLY A 712 35.50 -0.09 -27.76
N SER A 713 35.41 -0.53 -29.01
CA SER A 713 34.80 -1.80 -29.45
C SER A 713 35.54 -3.11 -29.11
N SER A 714 36.64 -3.08 -28.37
CA SER A 714 37.46 -4.28 -28.11
C SER A 714 36.95 -5.16 -26.95
N GLY A 715 35.95 -4.72 -26.17
CA GLY A 715 35.34 -5.48 -25.09
C GLY A 715 34.15 -4.76 -24.42
N LEU A 716 33.40 -5.47 -23.58
CA LEU A 716 32.35 -4.84 -22.76
C LEU A 716 32.98 -4.13 -21.56
N PRO A 717 32.53 -2.91 -21.21
CA PRO A 717 32.91 -2.26 -19.96
C PRO A 717 32.54 -3.11 -18.75
N GLN A 718 33.27 -2.95 -17.63
CA GLN A 718 33.03 -3.75 -16.43
C GLN A 718 31.60 -3.58 -15.91
N GLU A 719 31.02 -2.39 -16.04
CA GLU A 719 29.62 -2.11 -15.70
C GLU A 719 28.63 -2.92 -16.52
N PHE A 720 28.91 -3.15 -17.81
CA PHE A 720 28.06 -4.00 -18.64
C PHE A 720 28.17 -5.46 -18.20
N VAL A 721 29.40 -5.93 -17.98
CA VAL A 721 29.66 -7.30 -17.48
C VAL A 721 28.95 -7.51 -16.15
N ASP A 722 29.15 -6.61 -15.20
CA ASP A 722 28.51 -6.65 -13.87
C ASP A 722 26.99 -6.56 -13.96
N GLY A 723 26.46 -5.71 -14.85
CA GLY A 723 25.03 -5.61 -15.08
C GLY A 723 24.45 -6.93 -15.57
N LEU A 724 25.11 -7.59 -16.53
CA LEU A 724 24.65 -8.86 -17.07
C LEU A 724 24.81 -10.03 -16.08
N GLU A 725 25.93 -10.12 -15.36
CA GLU A 725 26.22 -11.24 -14.46
C GLU A 725 25.49 -11.16 -13.11
N LYS A 726 25.21 -9.93 -12.62
CA LYS A 726 24.56 -9.70 -11.32
C LYS A 726 23.06 -9.47 -11.43
N THR A 727 22.49 -9.44 -12.64
CA THR A 727 21.02 -9.34 -12.81
C THR A 727 20.33 -10.54 -12.15
N SER A 728 19.37 -10.24 -11.27
CA SER A 728 18.53 -11.24 -10.61
C SER A 728 17.20 -11.39 -11.33
N PHE A 729 16.85 -12.63 -11.69
CA PHE A 729 15.58 -12.98 -12.32
C PHE A 729 14.72 -13.80 -11.36
N ARG A 730 14.02 -13.11 -10.45
CA ARG A 730 13.10 -13.77 -9.53
C ARG A 730 12.04 -14.57 -10.31
N GLY A 731 11.75 -15.78 -9.85
CA GLY A 731 10.79 -16.71 -10.46
C GLY A 731 11.18 -17.23 -11.85
N ARG A 732 12.48 -17.22 -12.22
CA ARG A 732 13.00 -17.77 -13.47
C ARG A 732 14.19 -18.68 -13.20
N CYS A 733 13.99 -19.99 -13.32
CA CYS A 733 14.98 -21.01 -13.00
C CYS A 733 15.66 -20.73 -11.63
N GLU A 734 14.86 -20.28 -10.65
CA GLU A 734 15.33 -19.87 -9.33
C GLU A 734 15.34 -21.09 -8.39
N VAL A 735 16.45 -21.27 -7.66
CA VAL A 735 16.60 -22.36 -6.69
C VAL A 735 16.66 -21.78 -5.29
N MET A 736 15.79 -22.24 -4.39
CA MET A 736 15.76 -21.87 -2.98
C MET A 736 15.84 -23.13 -2.11
N VAL A 737 16.53 -23.03 -0.98
CA VAL A 737 16.66 -24.14 -0.02
C VAL A 737 15.95 -23.75 1.29
N GLU A 738 15.02 -24.57 1.74
CA GLU A 738 14.31 -24.44 3.02
C GLU A 738 14.36 -25.80 3.73
N ASP A 739 15.24 -25.93 4.73
CA ASP A 739 15.48 -27.18 5.47
C ASP A 739 15.75 -28.38 4.53
N LYS A 740 14.89 -29.42 4.53
CA LYS A 740 14.97 -30.59 3.65
C LYS A 740 14.23 -30.43 2.31
N VAL A 741 13.90 -29.21 1.90
CA VAL A 741 13.25 -28.92 0.61
C VAL A 741 14.15 -28.04 -0.25
N ILE A 742 14.33 -28.44 -1.50
CA ILE A 742 14.90 -27.62 -2.56
C ILE A 742 13.77 -27.21 -3.51
N TRP A 743 13.42 -25.94 -3.47
CA TRP A 743 12.39 -25.32 -4.30
C TRP A 743 13.00 -24.84 -5.62
N HIS A 744 12.48 -25.35 -6.72
CA HIS A 744 12.83 -24.96 -8.09
C HIS A 744 11.65 -24.16 -8.66
N LEU A 745 11.83 -22.86 -8.85
CA LEU A 745 10.77 -21.91 -9.12
C LEU A 745 10.91 -21.34 -10.54
N ASP A 746 9.90 -21.55 -11.39
CA ASP A 746 9.87 -20.97 -12.74
C ASP A 746 8.45 -20.61 -13.21
N GLY A 747 8.23 -19.34 -13.55
CA GLY A 747 6.94 -18.82 -14.02
C GLY A 747 6.57 -19.17 -15.47
N ALA A 748 7.12 -20.24 -16.03
CA ALA A 748 6.74 -20.80 -17.32
C ALA A 748 5.22 -21.08 -17.40
N HIS A 749 4.59 -20.65 -18.49
CA HIS A 749 3.12 -20.70 -18.68
C HIS A 749 2.71 -20.90 -20.16
N THR A 750 3.67 -21.28 -20.99
CA THR A 750 3.48 -21.72 -22.38
C THR A 750 4.12 -23.08 -22.57
N ALA A 751 3.66 -23.87 -23.53
CA ALA A 751 4.22 -25.19 -23.83
C ALA A 751 5.76 -25.16 -23.98
N ASP A 752 6.28 -24.26 -24.80
CA ASP A 752 7.72 -24.11 -25.01
C ASP A 752 8.49 -23.74 -23.72
N SER A 753 7.96 -22.79 -22.95
CA SER A 753 8.62 -22.37 -21.70
C SER A 753 8.59 -23.49 -20.66
N LEU A 754 7.49 -24.24 -20.58
CA LEU A 754 7.35 -25.35 -19.64
C LEU A 754 8.28 -26.50 -20.00
N LYS A 755 8.46 -26.77 -21.30
CA LYS A 755 9.48 -27.69 -21.80
C LYS A 755 10.89 -27.30 -21.35
N LEU A 756 11.25 -26.01 -21.46
CA LEU A 756 12.56 -25.52 -21.02
C LEU A 756 12.74 -25.59 -19.50
N ALA A 757 11.75 -25.13 -18.73
CA ALA A 757 11.77 -25.21 -17.26
C ALA A 757 11.86 -26.66 -16.77
N SER A 758 11.14 -27.58 -17.42
CA SER A 758 11.15 -29.00 -17.09
C SER A 758 12.51 -29.65 -17.38
N LYS A 759 13.14 -29.32 -18.52
CA LYS A 759 14.51 -29.75 -18.83
C LYS A 759 15.53 -29.24 -17.83
N TRP A 760 15.42 -27.96 -17.46
CA TRP A 760 16.26 -27.37 -16.44
C TRP A 760 16.12 -28.11 -15.11
N PHE A 761 14.88 -28.29 -14.62
CA PHE A 761 14.62 -29.05 -13.39
C PHE A 761 15.16 -30.48 -13.45
N ALA A 762 14.94 -31.19 -14.56
CA ALA A 762 15.44 -32.56 -14.72
C ALA A 762 16.97 -32.63 -14.61
N LYS A 763 17.67 -31.64 -15.18
CA LYS A 763 19.13 -31.53 -15.11
C LYS A 763 19.63 -31.19 -13.71
N GLU A 764 19.00 -30.23 -13.02
CA GLU A 764 19.39 -29.84 -11.65
C GLU A 764 19.19 -30.99 -10.65
N THR A 765 18.25 -31.88 -10.93
CA THR A 765 17.84 -32.95 -10.00
C THR A 765 18.35 -34.33 -10.40
N ASP A 766 19.22 -34.44 -11.41
CA ASP A 766 19.66 -35.73 -11.99
C ASP A 766 20.39 -36.62 -10.96
N ASN A 767 21.15 -36.00 -10.06
CA ASN A 767 21.93 -36.69 -9.01
C ASN A 767 21.33 -36.53 -7.60
N SER A 768 20.05 -36.15 -7.49
CA SER A 768 19.39 -35.93 -6.20
C SER A 768 18.82 -37.24 -5.62
N ASN A 769 18.93 -37.41 -4.29
CA ASN A 769 18.52 -38.65 -3.61
C ASN A 769 17.13 -38.58 -2.94
N GLY A 770 16.36 -37.50 -3.10
CA GLY A 770 15.01 -37.37 -2.55
C GLY A 770 13.87 -37.50 -3.57
N PRO A 771 12.61 -37.42 -3.12
CA PRO A 771 11.45 -37.44 -4.00
C PRO A 771 11.38 -36.17 -4.86
N ARG A 772 10.90 -36.29 -6.10
CA ARG A 772 10.56 -35.17 -6.97
C ARG A 772 9.09 -34.84 -6.81
N ILE A 773 8.78 -33.56 -6.56
CA ILE A 773 7.43 -33.08 -6.36
C ILE A 773 7.11 -31.97 -7.37
N LEU A 774 5.92 -32.01 -7.97
CA LEU A 774 5.43 -30.95 -8.86
C LEU A 774 4.31 -30.19 -8.15
N ILE A 775 4.41 -28.86 -8.09
CA ILE A 775 3.29 -27.96 -7.83
C ILE A 775 2.99 -27.21 -9.13
N PHE A 776 1.80 -27.41 -9.68
CA PHE A 776 1.41 -26.83 -10.95
C PHE A 776 0.06 -26.13 -10.86
N ASN A 777 -0.03 -24.95 -11.48
CA ASN A 777 -1.30 -24.31 -11.71
C ASN A 777 -1.28 -23.39 -12.94
N GLN A 778 -2.38 -23.42 -13.69
CA GLN A 778 -2.71 -22.45 -14.71
C GLN A 778 -4.23 -22.17 -14.67
N GLN A 779 -4.61 -20.90 -14.82
CA GLN A 779 -6.01 -20.47 -14.82
C GLN A 779 -6.37 -19.78 -16.15
N GLY A 780 -7.65 -19.87 -16.55
CA GLY A 780 -8.19 -19.13 -17.70
C GLY A 780 -7.79 -19.65 -19.09
N ARG A 781 -7.13 -20.82 -19.20
CA ARG A 781 -6.83 -21.48 -20.49
C ARG A 781 -7.23 -22.94 -20.46
N THR A 782 -8.16 -23.34 -21.31
CA THR A 782 -8.68 -24.72 -21.37
C THR A 782 -7.60 -25.68 -21.86
N GLU A 783 -6.78 -25.22 -22.80
CA GLU A 783 -5.71 -25.97 -23.48
C GLU A 783 -4.49 -26.21 -22.57
N ALA A 784 -4.45 -25.58 -21.40
CA ALA A 784 -3.38 -25.75 -20.41
C ALA A 784 -3.14 -27.22 -20.02
N VAL A 785 -4.18 -28.06 -20.14
CA VAL A 785 -4.10 -29.50 -19.86
C VAL A 785 -3.07 -30.19 -20.74
N ASP A 786 -2.92 -29.74 -21.98
CA ASP A 786 -2.02 -30.35 -22.95
C ASP A 786 -0.55 -30.02 -22.65
N PHE A 787 -0.31 -29.00 -21.83
CA PHE A 787 1.06 -28.63 -21.42
C PHE A 787 1.66 -29.65 -20.44
N LEU A 788 0.84 -30.40 -19.72
CA LEU A 788 1.30 -31.42 -18.77
C LEU A 788 2.09 -32.53 -19.47
N GLU A 789 1.76 -32.84 -20.73
CA GLU A 789 2.52 -33.82 -21.51
C GLU A 789 3.97 -33.38 -21.72
N SER A 790 4.20 -32.08 -21.97
CA SER A 790 5.56 -31.56 -22.12
C SER A 790 6.36 -31.66 -20.82
N ILE A 791 5.72 -31.39 -19.68
CA ILE A 791 6.37 -31.53 -18.36
C ILE A 791 6.72 -32.99 -18.12
N TYR A 792 5.77 -33.89 -18.33
CA TYR A 792 5.93 -35.34 -18.12
C TYR A 792 7.07 -35.92 -18.98
N GLN A 793 7.11 -35.60 -20.27
CA GLN A 793 8.12 -36.16 -21.19
C GLN A 793 9.53 -35.70 -20.84
N GLU A 794 9.71 -34.42 -20.50
CA GLU A 794 11.04 -33.85 -20.25
C GLU A 794 11.60 -34.18 -18.86
N THR A 795 10.75 -34.65 -17.93
CA THR A 795 11.16 -35.03 -16.57
C THR A 795 11.20 -36.54 -16.35
N LYS A 796 10.90 -37.34 -17.38
CA LYS A 796 10.81 -38.79 -17.31
C LYS A 796 12.10 -39.43 -16.83
N ARG A 797 11.99 -40.34 -15.87
CA ARG A 797 13.09 -41.19 -15.36
C ARG A 797 12.92 -42.63 -15.81
N ARG A 798 14.02 -43.39 -15.84
CA ARG A 798 14.04 -44.78 -16.35
C ARG A 798 13.26 -45.74 -15.45
N ASP A 799 13.46 -45.65 -14.13
CA ASP A 799 13.01 -46.65 -13.15
C ASP A 799 12.12 -46.06 -12.03
N LYS A 800 11.76 -44.77 -12.12
CA LYS A 800 10.92 -44.04 -11.16
C LYS A 800 9.94 -43.13 -11.91
N PRO A 801 8.79 -42.76 -11.33
CA PRO A 801 7.92 -41.75 -11.95
C PRO A 801 8.68 -40.43 -12.14
N PRO A 802 8.27 -39.53 -13.05
CA PRO A 802 8.91 -38.22 -13.16
C PRO A 802 8.82 -37.41 -11.85
N PHE A 803 7.68 -37.55 -11.17
CA PHE A 803 7.39 -36.97 -9.86
C PHE A 803 6.64 -38.00 -9.01
N GLU A 804 7.08 -38.22 -7.76
CA GLU A 804 6.37 -39.06 -6.79
C GLU A 804 5.08 -38.39 -6.29
N HIS A 805 5.08 -37.06 -6.15
CA HIS A 805 3.90 -36.27 -5.80
C HIS A 805 3.61 -35.20 -6.84
N VAL A 806 2.35 -35.05 -7.21
CA VAL A 806 1.90 -34.02 -8.17
C VAL A 806 0.70 -33.28 -7.60
N ILE A 807 0.89 -32.01 -7.33
CA ILE A 807 -0.05 -31.16 -6.62
C ILE A 807 -0.59 -30.11 -7.60
N PHE A 808 -1.90 -30.11 -7.80
CA PHE A 808 -2.61 -29.08 -8.52
C PHE A 808 -3.36 -28.20 -7.52
N CYS A 809 -2.95 -26.93 -7.40
CA CYS A 809 -3.59 -25.96 -6.51
C CYS A 809 -4.19 -24.78 -7.26
N THR A 810 -5.05 -24.00 -6.60
CA THR A 810 -5.50 -22.71 -7.15
C THR A 810 -4.44 -21.62 -6.90
N ASN A 811 -4.65 -20.41 -7.43
CA ASN A 811 -3.80 -19.26 -7.10
C ASN A 811 -4.19 -18.57 -5.77
N VAL A 812 -5.19 -19.08 -5.05
CA VAL A 812 -5.52 -18.59 -3.69
C VAL A 812 -4.30 -18.80 -2.80
N THR A 813 -3.77 -17.71 -2.25
CA THR A 813 -2.47 -17.72 -1.58
C THR A 813 -2.54 -18.42 -0.23
N TYR A 814 -3.43 -17.95 0.65
CA TYR A 814 -3.55 -18.40 2.04
C TYR A 814 -4.88 -19.12 2.28
N ALA A 815 -4.88 -20.17 3.10
CA ALA A 815 -6.07 -20.96 3.43
C ALA A 815 -7.15 -20.14 4.16
N LYS A 816 -6.74 -19.23 5.04
CA LYS A 816 -7.66 -18.38 5.83
C LYS A 816 -7.89 -17.00 5.22
N ALA A 817 -6.82 -16.33 4.78
CA ALA A 817 -6.89 -14.95 4.31
C ALA A 817 -7.23 -14.82 2.83
N GLY A 818 -7.30 -15.92 2.08
CA GLY A 818 -7.58 -15.90 0.64
C GLY A 818 -6.40 -15.42 -0.18
N TYR A 819 -6.66 -14.61 -1.22
CA TYR A 819 -5.60 -14.04 -2.06
C TYR A 819 -4.80 -12.99 -1.29
N LYS A 820 -3.48 -12.97 -1.47
CA LYS A 820 -2.71 -11.74 -1.24
C LYS A 820 -3.27 -10.64 -2.14
N ARG A 821 -3.44 -9.41 -1.63
CA ARG A 821 -4.10 -8.30 -2.37
C ARG A 821 -3.44 -8.02 -3.73
N ASP A 822 -2.12 -8.17 -3.84
CA ASP A 822 -1.39 -8.05 -5.10
C ASP A 822 -1.81 -9.07 -6.18
N PHE A 823 -2.32 -10.24 -5.79
CA PHE A 823 -2.66 -11.35 -6.70
C PHE A 823 -4.14 -11.47 -7.03
N VAL A 824 -4.97 -10.55 -6.53
CA VAL A 824 -6.39 -10.50 -6.88
C VAL A 824 -6.53 -10.34 -8.40
N ASN A 825 -7.29 -11.23 -9.03
CA ASN A 825 -7.56 -11.21 -10.45
C ASN A 825 -9.06 -11.35 -10.73
N HIS A 826 -9.71 -10.23 -11.04
CA HIS A 826 -11.15 -10.19 -11.29
C HIS A 826 -11.55 -10.72 -12.67
N GLN A 827 -10.59 -11.09 -13.53
CA GLN A 827 -10.83 -11.65 -14.88
C GLN A 827 -10.92 -13.18 -14.89
N ILE A 828 -10.83 -13.84 -13.73
CA ILE A 828 -10.98 -15.30 -13.63
C ILE A 828 -12.41 -15.64 -13.19
N ASN A 829 -12.94 -16.74 -13.72
CA ASN A 829 -14.24 -17.26 -13.32
C ASN A 829 -14.22 -17.73 -11.85
N PRO A 830 -14.92 -17.07 -10.92
CA PRO A 830 -14.89 -17.44 -9.50
C PRO A 830 -15.42 -18.85 -9.26
N ASP A 831 -16.44 -19.28 -10.01
CA ASP A 831 -17.02 -20.63 -9.90
C ASP A 831 -16.02 -21.73 -10.24
N GLU A 832 -15.12 -21.49 -11.23
CA GLU A 832 -14.09 -22.47 -11.59
C GLU A 832 -13.01 -22.58 -10.53
N VAL A 833 -12.71 -21.49 -9.84
CA VAL A 833 -11.75 -21.46 -8.72
C VAL A 833 -12.34 -22.19 -7.52
N GLU A 834 -13.56 -21.87 -7.13
CA GLU A 834 -14.25 -22.49 -5.99
C GLU A 834 -14.41 -24.02 -6.19
N LYS A 835 -14.83 -24.44 -7.39
CA LYS A 835 -15.00 -25.87 -7.72
C LYS A 835 -13.68 -26.58 -8.03
N MET A 836 -12.58 -25.82 -8.15
CA MET A 836 -11.26 -26.30 -8.60
C MET A 836 -11.33 -27.05 -9.93
N THR A 837 -12.17 -26.58 -10.86
CA THR A 837 -12.50 -27.29 -12.11
C THR A 837 -11.25 -27.57 -12.94
N SER A 838 -10.38 -26.57 -13.09
CA SER A 838 -9.13 -26.71 -13.84
C SER A 838 -8.16 -27.67 -13.15
N GLN A 839 -7.98 -27.57 -11.82
CA GLN A 839 -7.07 -28.43 -11.05
C GLN A 839 -7.53 -29.90 -11.08
N ARG A 840 -8.83 -30.16 -10.98
CA ARG A 840 -9.40 -31.51 -11.12
C ARG A 840 -9.17 -32.09 -12.51
N ARG A 841 -9.26 -31.26 -13.55
CA ARG A 841 -8.96 -31.67 -14.93
C ARG A 841 -7.47 -31.97 -15.14
N PHE A 842 -6.59 -31.16 -14.56
CA PHE A 842 -5.16 -31.42 -14.55
C PHE A 842 -4.82 -32.73 -13.82
N ALA A 843 -5.44 -32.96 -12.67
CA ALA A 843 -5.30 -34.20 -11.91
C ALA A 843 -5.72 -35.42 -12.73
N ALA A 844 -6.91 -35.38 -13.34
CA ALA A 844 -7.39 -36.47 -14.19
C ALA A 844 -6.44 -36.76 -15.37
N LYS A 845 -5.95 -35.71 -16.04
CA LYS A 845 -4.96 -35.86 -17.12
C LYS A 845 -3.67 -36.48 -16.61
N TRP A 846 -3.12 -36.00 -15.50
CA TRP A 846 -1.88 -36.54 -14.96
C TRP A 846 -2.03 -38.00 -14.55
N SER A 847 -3.09 -38.36 -13.82
CA SER A 847 -3.36 -39.74 -13.42
C SER A 847 -3.52 -40.69 -14.61
N SER A 848 -4.00 -40.20 -15.77
CA SER A 848 -4.04 -41.01 -17.00
C SER A 848 -2.66 -41.26 -17.61
N MET A 849 -1.70 -40.36 -17.42
CA MET A 849 -0.34 -40.46 -17.96
C MET A 849 0.58 -41.24 -17.01
N ASP A 850 0.36 -41.08 -15.70
CA ASP A 850 1.13 -41.73 -14.65
C ASP A 850 0.22 -42.17 -13.49
N PRO A 851 -0.31 -43.41 -13.54
CA PRO A 851 -1.13 -43.95 -12.46
C PRO A 851 -0.34 -44.22 -11.17
N THR A 852 1.00 -44.15 -11.19
CA THR A 852 1.84 -44.46 -10.03
C THR A 852 2.15 -43.22 -9.16
N ALA A 853 1.96 -42.02 -9.71
CA ALA A 853 2.17 -40.77 -9.00
C ALA A 853 1.05 -40.50 -7.97
N ASN A 854 1.42 -39.96 -6.81
CA ASN A 854 0.45 -39.46 -5.84
C ASN A 854 -0.08 -38.09 -6.28
N VAL A 855 -1.25 -38.08 -6.94
CA VAL A 855 -1.88 -36.87 -7.49
C VAL A 855 -2.83 -36.25 -6.48
N LEU A 856 -2.59 -34.97 -6.16
CA LEU A 856 -3.32 -34.22 -5.13
C LEU A 856 -3.92 -32.94 -5.72
N VAL A 857 -5.12 -32.59 -5.25
CA VAL A 857 -5.77 -31.32 -5.56
C VAL A 857 -5.97 -30.56 -4.27
N MET A 858 -5.46 -29.33 -4.20
CA MET A 858 -5.47 -28.51 -2.99
C MET A 858 -6.07 -27.13 -3.25
N PRO A 859 -6.87 -26.57 -2.32
CA PRO A 859 -7.49 -25.28 -2.56
C PRO A 859 -6.50 -24.11 -2.58
N THR A 860 -5.39 -24.16 -1.83
CA THR A 860 -4.46 -23.02 -1.74
C THR A 860 -2.99 -23.37 -1.99
N ILE A 861 -2.20 -22.35 -2.30
CA ILE A 861 -0.74 -22.44 -2.44
C ILE A 861 -0.12 -22.84 -1.10
N GLU A 862 -0.54 -22.21 0.01
CA GLU A 862 -0.08 -22.52 1.36
C GLU A 862 -0.20 -24.03 1.68
N GLN A 863 -1.36 -24.64 1.40
CA GLN A 863 -1.55 -26.07 1.64
C GLN A 863 -0.65 -26.95 0.75
N ALA A 864 -0.40 -26.54 -0.50
CA ALA A 864 0.52 -27.25 -1.38
C ALA A 864 1.97 -27.20 -0.85
N LEU A 865 2.41 -26.05 -0.35
CA LEU A 865 3.73 -25.90 0.25
C LEU A 865 3.84 -26.69 1.57
N ASP A 866 2.82 -26.65 2.41
CA ASP A 866 2.80 -27.38 3.68
C ASP A 866 2.79 -28.89 3.47
N HIS A 867 2.10 -29.39 2.42
CA HIS A 867 2.19 -30.79 2.03
C HIS A 867 3.62 -31.19 1.66
N VAL A 868 4.32 -30.36 0.88
CA VAL A 868 5.73 -30.61 0.53
C VAL A 868 6.62 -30.62 1.77
N ARG A 869 6.43 -29.67 2.70
CA ARG A 869 7.16 -29.64 3.96
C ARG A 869 6.92 -30.91 4.79
N ASN A 870 5.69 -31.42 4.80
CA ASN A 870 5.36 -32.68 5.48
C ASN A 870 6.05 -33.89 4.82
N VAL A 871 6.05 -33.97 3.49
CA VAL A 871 6.79 -35.03 2.77
C VAL A 871 8.28 -34.97 3.08
N ALA A 872 8.84 -33.77 3.19
CA ALA A 872 10.26 -33.58 3.47
C ALA A 872 10.64 -33.88 4.94
N HIS A 873 9.70 -33.71 5.88
CA HIS A 873 9.92 -33.96 7.31
C HIS A 873 10.41 -35.40 7.56
N ASP A 874 9.80 -36.36 6.87
CA ASP A 874 10.03 -37.80 7.03
C ASP A 874 11.30 -38.31 6.30
N LEU A 875 12.02 -37.45 5.56
CA LEU A 875 13.22 -37.85 4.81
C LEU A 875 14.44 -38.10 5.70
N GLU A 876 15.32 -39.00 5.27
CA GLU A 876 16.55 -39.31 6.01
C GLU A 876 17.58 -38.16 5.95
N VAL A 877 18.57 -38.19 6.85
CA VAL A 877 19.64 -37.18 6.87
C VAL A 877 20.46 -37.27 5.59
N GLY A 878 20.49 -36.18 4.81
CA GLY A 878 21.18 -36.11 3.52
C GLY A 878 20.25 -36.24 2.31
N GLU A 879 18.97 -36.52 2.52
CA GLU A 879 17.93 -36.45 1.48
C GLU A 879 17.24 -35.09 1.50
N ALA A 880 16.78 -34.64 0.34
CA ALA A 880 15.98 -33.42 0.22
C ALA A 880 14.93 -33.56 -0.90
N ALA A 881 13.70 -33.16 -0.60
CA ALA A 881 12.62 -33.11 -1.58
C ALA A 881 12.93 -32.08 -2.66
N GLN A 882 12.87 -32.50 -3.93
CA GLN A 882 13.11 -31.63 -5.08
C GLN A 882 11.78 -31.17 -5.65
N THR A 883 11.39 -29.93 -5.38
CA THR A 883 10.04 -29.44 -5.68
C THR A 883 10.05 -28.41 -6.80
N LEU A 884 9.45 -28.74 -7.95
CA LEU A 884 9.22 -27.79 -9.04
C LEU A 884 7.89 -27.05 -8.84
N VAL A 885 7.93 -25.72 -8.75
CA VAL A 885 6.75 -24.85 -8.75
C VAL A 885 6.68 -24.11 -10.07
N THR A 886 5.68 -24.40 -10.89
CA THR A 886 5.57 -23.83 -12.25
C THR A 886 4.12 -23.77 -12.78
N GLY A 887 3.93 -23.26 -13.99
CA GLY A 887 2.62 -23.18 -14.66
C GLY A 887 2.04 -21.78 -14.76
N SER A 888 2.41 -20.87 -13.84
CA SER A 888 2.09 -19.45 -13.93
C SER A 888 2.98 -18.59 -13.03
N LEU A 889 3.14 -17.32 -13.41
CA LEU A 889 3.80 -16.32 -12.55
C LEU A 889 3.02 -16.06 -11.26
N HIS A 890 1.69 -16.18 -11.27
CA HIS A 890 0.86 -16.00 -10.08
C HIS A 890 1.11 -17.10 -9.03
N LEU A 891 1.22 -18.36 -9.46
CA LEU A 891 1.56 -19.46 -8.55
C LEU A 891 2.96 -19.28 -7.96
N VAL A 892 3.96 -19.01 -8.81
CA VAL A 892 5.35 -18.82 -8.35
C VAL A 892 5.47 -17.60 -7.44
N GLY A 893 4.79 -16.51 -7.77
CA GLY A 893 4.69 -15.30 -6.96
C GLY A 893 4.05 -15.55 -5.59
N GLY A 894 2.92 -16.27 -5.56
CA GLY A 894 2.26 -16.67 -4.32
C GLY A 894 3.13 -17.59 -3.47
N ALA A 895 3.84 -18.54 -4.09
CA ALA A 895 4.77 -19.42 -3.41
C ALA A 895 5.94 -18.64 -2.80
N LEU A 896 6.57 -17.75 -3.57
CA LEU A 896 7.63 -16.86 -3.08
C LEU A 896 7.16 -15.98 -1.92
N GLY A 897 5.94 -15.42 -2.02
CA GLY A 897 5.31 -14.66 -0.95
C GLY A 897 5.30 -15.40 0.39
N ILE A 898 4.99 -16.70 0.36
CA ILE A 898 4.95 -17.55 1.56
C ILE A 898 6.36 -17.99 1.99
N LEU A 899 7.18 -18.47 1.06
CA LEU A 899 8.52 -19.01 1.32
C LEU A 899 9.45 -17.96 1.94
N GLU A 900 9.36 -16.71 1.48
CA GLU A 900 10.18 -15.62 1.98
C GLU A 900 9.57 -14.89 3.17
N LYS A 901 8.35 -15.27 3.58
CA LYS A 901 7.51 -14.48 4.50
C LYS A 901 7.37 -13.04 3.98
N ALA A 902 7.28 -12.91 2.65
CA ALA A 902 7.40 -11.66 1.93
C ALA A 902 6.09 -10.87 1.94
N ASP A 903 5.86 -10.22 3.07
CA ASP A 903 5.63 -8.78 3.00
C ASP A 903 6.97 -8.04 2.67
N ALA A 904 8.13 -8.70 2.85
CA ALA A 904 9.56 -8.30 2.80
C ALA A 904 10.16 -7.64 1.54
N LEU A 905 9.46 -6.76 0.82
CA LEU A 905 10.07 -5.82 -0.15
C LEU A 905 10.17 -4.39 0.36
#